data_AF-A0A1M5B726-F1
#
_entry.id   AF-A0A1M5B726-F1
#
_cell.length_a   1.000
_cell.length_b   1.000
_cell.length_c   1.000
_cell.angle_alpha   90.00
_cell.angle_beta   90.00
_cell.angle_gamma   90.00
#
_symmetry.space_group_name_H-M   'P 1'
#
loop_
_entity.id
_entity.type
_entity.pdbx_description
1 polymer ?
#
loop_
_entity_poly.entity_id
_entity_poly.type
_entity_poly.pdbx_seq_one_letter_code
_entity_poly.pdbx_strand_id
1 'polypeptide(L)'
;MDRRPGTKANGQEMHAGDIKKVMRTLETLPSVPAVASNILNALTQSRPDMERVIGLLETDQALALKVLRIVNSSYYGLRRRVADIRRAVAILGVEQLRCALLSVTVSESLIKELRRHARKDQQRLWEHSLACAVCCEILAERAGLKRVSEAFVVGLLHDVGKLLLMEWDASRYEQLERLSEERNVPPVRLEPQELGVDHATAGKWLAEKWELPDILLYPIWWHHHGPDVIPLLEASDPDIRSLSLLVNLADHLAHDLMADAICLEQMGPPDSEILSALGLAAEDCEAAKAEMGKRYGARTSLLDLEQDELSFYFSALQRANQHLAKMASRHLNRPVPSQSQREKEALENLREALERLGDVGSVLKETARRLPEVLGIPEGLLVAVSKEDKEVQGVWWNAQGQDDVFSLSPQNGNGRQGLGRVPEGLRQLLVSFARRYSFGVNGASLDSLIQFHNPYVAVPLLIEGAVAGEVVVLEEALLHDSPEPPRDVTVYERLGKILASALSRARLVEQSREKGESLTRALAEAGWAMKNLRTTQKKYQDEKDRLATTLESIADAVIATDTDGRVTLFNGAAARLTGWSADEAVGKDFSHCVRLVHAETKELLKDPVGRVLSRASTLELPNGIDLETRDGTRKPVGIAASPILGGDGKPKGVIFAIRDLTYQKKMEAEVIRARKLDSVRILAGGIAHDFNNIMMGILGNLNLAKMFLNQPEKLEARIDEAEKAVNRAKDLTHQLLAVAKGGNPVKKTASVAEIIKESGEFVLSGSNVRLELDVAEDLWPVDVDVGQMNQVMSNLLLNARQAMPKGGTVRVEARNVVVTAEDRLPLPDGRYVFILVRDEGVGIKAEYLDRIFDPYFTTKDRGTEKGTGLGLAIVYSIMRRHGGYVNVESKEGQGTVFYLYLPASDKDVPLVEEPQKPLQKGRGRILVMDDEESVLQIIEEMLQHLGYEPTLARDGAEAVKLYREAQKKGRPFHAVILDLTVRGGLGAKETLDEIHTIDPHVRAIVSSGYVQDSIIDRYADFGFLGVVTKPYTLRKLSETLHRVLQVGERRWRERKVVKLPVTVETGDRSVHGETKNLSTAGVLVNSREPLEPEQPVRVTIQGAGDRSVSVTGRVVWARVSNANGNGRSHLVGVRFDKDSGEAEDELRALLEQKS
;
A
#
# COMPACT_ATOMS: atom_id res chain seq x y z
N MET A 1 -25.60 27.82 -32.64
CA MET A 1 -26.49 27.04 -33.52
C MET A 1 -27.28 26.07 -32.66
N ASP A 2 -28.58 26.28 -32.57
CA ASP A 2 -29.52 25.50 -31.75
C ASP A 2 -29.63 24.05 -32.25
N ARG A 3 -29.01 23.09 -31.55
CA ARG A 3 -29.52 21.72 -31.50
C ARG A 3 -30.09 21.48 -30.12
N ARG A 4 -31.42 21.49 -30.01
CA ARG A 4 -32.12 21.09 -28.78
C ARG A 4 -31.80 19.62 -28.47
N PRO A 5 -31.69 19.22 -27.19
CA PRO A 5 -31.47 17.84 -26.82
C PRO A 5 -32.57 16.94 -27.39
N GLY A 6 -32.20 15.91 -28.14
CA GLY A 6 -33.11 14.88 -28.64
C GLY A 6 -33.59 15.05 -30.08
N THR A 7 -32.77 15.49 -31.04
CA THR A 7 -33.12 15.41 -32.48
C THR A 7 -32.27 14.34 -33.18
N LYS A 8 -32.91 13.30 -33.73
CA LYS A 8 -32.28 12.29 -34.58
C LYS A 8 -31.72 12.93 -35.86
N ALA A 9 -30.73 12.33 -36.49
CA ALA A 9 -30.15 12.81 -37.77
C ALA A 9 -31.18 12.94 -38.92
N ASN A 10 -32.39 12.38 -38.74
CA ASN A 10 -33.48 12.38 -39.71
C ASN A 10 -34.56 13.44 -39.37
N GLY A 11 -34.34 14.33 -38.40
CA GLY A 11 -35.30 15.36 -37.99
C GLY A 11 -36.47 14.87 -37.13
N GLN A 12 -36.46 13.61 -36.67
CA GLN A 12 -37.40 13.13 -35.67
C GLN A 12 -36.87 13.39 -34.25
N GLU A 13 -37.68 14.02 -33.40
CA GLU A 13 -37.36 14.19 -31.99
C GLU A 13 -37.36 12.81 -31.28
N MET A 14 -36.43 12.60 -30.34
CA MET A 14 -36.53 11.52 -29.36
C MET A 14 -37.94 11.55 -28.77
N HIS A 15 -38.64 10.41 -28.77
CA HIS A 15 -39.91 10.34 -28.06
C HIS A 15 -39.70 10.78 -26.61
N ALA A 16 -40.54 11.69 -26.10
CA ALA A 16 -40.44 12.19 -24.72
C ALA A 16 -40.41 11.07 -23.66
N GLY A 17 -40.94 9.89 -23.99
CA GLY A 17 -40.84 8.68 -23.17
C GLY A 17 -39.44 8.10 -23.06
N ASP A 18 -38.63 8.17 -24.12
CA ASP A 18 -37.25 7.69 -24.14
C ASP A 18 -36.32 8.64 -23.37
N ILE A 19 -36.50 9.96 -23.49
CA ILE A 19 -35.76 10.94 -22.67
C ILE A 19 -36.04 10.71 -21.18
N LYS A 20 -37.32 10.50 -20.81
CA LYS A 20 -37.69 10.20 -19.41
C LYS A 20 -37.06 8.89 -18.90
N LYS A 21 -36.88 7.89 -19.76
CA LYS A 21 -36.22 6.63 -19.39
C LYS A 21 -34.72 6.83 -19.21
N VAL A 22 -34.05 7.50 -20.15
CA VAL A 22 -32.62 7.81 -20.03
C VAL A 22 -32.35 8.63 -18.76
N MET A 23 -33.18 9.63 -18.47
CA MET A 23 -33.05 10.45 -17.26
C MET A 23 -33.30 9.64 -15.97
N ARG A 24 -34.24 8.68 -15.97
CA ARG A 24 -34.41 7.75 -14.84
C ARG A 24 -33.20 6.83 -14.66
N THR A 25 -32.65 6.29 -15.74
CA THR A 25 -31.42 5.49 -15.68
C THR A 25 -30.26 6.34 -15.16
N LEU A 26 -30.14 7.57 -15.64
CA LEU A 26 -29.16 8.54 -15.16
C LEU A 26 -29.30 8.74 -13.65
N GLU A 27 -30.51 8.91 -13.10
CA GLU A 27 -30.74 9.03 -11.65
C GLU A 27 -30.28 7.79 -10.87
N THR A 28 -30.45 6.58 -11.41
CA THR A 28 -30.07 5.33 -10.74
C THR A 28 -28.56 5.03 -10.71
N LEU A 29 -27.76 5.68 -11.58
CA LEU A 29 -26.31 5.48 -11.60
C LEU A 29 -25.63 6.04 -10.34
N PRO A 30 -24.53 5.42 -9.85
CA PRO A 30 -23.80 5.93 -8.69
C PRO A 30 -23.30 7.36 -8.92
N SER A 31 -23.36 8.18 -7.87
CA SER A 31 -22.79 9.53 -7.86
C SER A 31 -21.39 9.53 -7.25
N VAL A 32 -20.56 10.45 -7.72
CA VAL A 32 -19.25 10.71 -7.09
C VAL A 32 -19.51 11.30 -5.69
N PRO A 33 -18.85 10.80 -4.62
CA PRO A 33 -18.98 11.37 -3.28
C PRO A 33 -18.73 12.88 -3.29
N ALA A 34 -19.56 13.66 -2.58
CA ALA A 34 -19.46 15.13 -2.58
C ALA A 34 -18.07 15.63 -2.17
N VAL A 35 -17.38 14.93 -1.25
CA VAL A 35 -16.01 15.26 -0.85
C VAL A 35 -15.04 15.12 -2.02
N ALA A 36 -15.19 14.08 -2.84
CA ALA A 36 -14.37 13.85 -4.01
C ALA A 36 -14.62 14.91 -5.09
N SER A 37 -15.88 15.23 -5.41
CA SER A 37 -16.21 16.31 -6.35
C SER A 37 -15.66 17.67 -5.88
N ASN A 38 -15.77 17.99 -4.59
CA ASN A 38 -15.17 19.20 -4.01
C ASN A 38 -13.64 19.24 -4.11
N ILE A 39 -12.97 18.09 -3.93
CA ILE A 39 -11.52 17.96 -4.14
C ILE A 39 -11.16 18.18 -5.61
N LEU A 40 -11.92 17.61 -6.55
CA LEU A 40 -11.71 17.80 -7.99
C LEU A 40 -11.84 19.27 -8.38
N ASN A 41 -12.92 19.93 -7.93
CA ASN A 41 -13.17 21.35 -8.16
C ASN A 41 -12.11 22.27 -7.53
N ALA A 42 -11.53 21.88 -6.38
CA ALA A 42 -10.44 22.64 -5.78
C ALA A 42 -9.11 22.45 -6.52
N LEU A 43 -8.86 21.26 -7.07
CA LEU A 43 -7.61 20.92 -7.75
C LEU A 43 -7.53 21.46 -9.17
N THR A 44 -8.63 21.57 -9.90
CA THR A 44 -8.68 22.00 -11.32
C THR A 44 -8.63 23.52 -11.53
N GLN A 45 -8.68 24.30 -10.45
CA GLN A 45 -8.50 25.75 -10.51
C GLN A 45 -7.08 26.12 -10.93
N SER A 46 -6.92 27.24 -11.65
CA SER A 46 -5.60 27.72 -12.10
C SER A 46 -4.61 27.98 -10.95
N ARG A 47 -5.11 28.16 -9.73
CA ARG A 47 -4.34 28.16 -8.48
C ARG A 47 -5.09 27.34 -7.42
N PRO A 48 -4.77 26.05 -7.25
CA PRO A 48 -5.50 25.20 -6.32
C PRO A 48 -5.20 25.56 -4.86
N ASP A 49 -6.25 25.64 -4.05
CA ASP A 49 -6.15 25.85 -2.59
C ASP A 49 -5.77 24.53 -1.90
N MET A 50 -4.47 24.35 -1.70
CA MET A 50 -3.93 23.11 -1.14
C MET A 50 -4.32 22.87 0.32
N GLU A 51 -4.56 23.92 1.11
CA GLU A 51 -5.03 23.74 2.51
C GLU A 51 -6.46 23.21 2.53
N ARG A 52 -7.32 23.72 1.64
CA ARG A 52 -8.68 23.18 1.47
C ARG A 52 -8.66 21.73 0.97
N VAL A 53 -7.80 21.39 0.02
CA VAL A 53 -7.65 20.01 -0.48
C VAL A 53 -7.17 19.07 0.62
N ILE A 54 -6.16 19.46 1.39
CA ILE A 54 -5.65 18.68 2.52
C ILE A 54 -6.75 18.47 3.57
N GLY A 55 -7.49 19.53 3.94
CA GLY A 55 -8.58 19.42 4.91
C GLY A 55 -9.69 18.47 4.44
N LEU A 56 -10.05 18.51 3.16
CA LEU A 56 -11.02 17.59 2.57
C LEU A 56 -10.51 16.13 2.57
N LEU A 57 -9.22 15.93 2.27
CA LEU A 57 -8.59 14.60 2.35
C LEU A 57 -8.51 14.07 3.78
N GLU A 58 -8.21 14.91 4.76
CA GLU A 58 -8.17 14.53 6.18
C GLU A 58 -9.57 14.12 6.70
N THR A 59 -10.65 14.67 6.12
CA THR A 59 -12.03 14.29 6.47
C THR A 59 -12.51 12.98 5.83
N ASP A 60 -11.92 12.55 4.71
CA ASP A 60 -12.27 11.29 4.04
C ASP A 60 -11.14 10.25 4.18
N GLN A 61 -11.31 9.37 5.16
CA GLN A 61 -10.31 8.35 5.50
C GLN A 61 -10.03 7.37 4.35
N ALA A 62 -10.99 7.13 3.45
CA ALA A 62 -10.82 6.22 2.33
C ALA A 62 -9.95 6.86 1.24
N LEU A 63 -10.23 8.11 0.85
CA LEU A 63 -9.41 8.88 -0.09
C LEU A 63 -8.01 9.14 0.47
N ALA A 64 -7.89 9.49 1.76
CA ALA A 64 -6.62 9.66 2.45
C ALA A 64 -5.71 8.42 2.36
N LEU A 65 -6.26 7.24 2.68
CA LEU A 65 -5.53 5.97 2.61
C LEU A 65 -5.09 5.64 1.19
N LYS A 66 -5.89 5.98 0.18
CA LYS A 66 -5.53 5.80 -1.23
C LYS A 66 -4.38 6.71 -1.66
N VAL A 67 -4.42 7.99 -1.32
CA VAL A 67 -3.32 8.93 -1.57
C VAL A 67 -2.04 8.41 -0.93
N LEU A 68 -2.10 7.99 0.34
CA LEU A 68 -0.97 7.40 1.04
C LEU A 68 -0.47 6.12 0.36
N ARG A 69 -1.35 5.28 -0.16
CA ARG A 69 -0.98 4.08 -0.94
C ARG A 69 -0.23 4.43 -2.21
N ILE A 70 -0.67 5.45 -2.95
CA ILE A 70 -0.06 5.90 -4.20
C ILE A 70 1.33 6.45 -3.95
N VAL A 71 1.48 7.35 -2.97
CA VAL A 71 2.78 7.89 -2.54
C VAL A 71 3.75 6.76 -2.17
N ASN A 72 3.23 5.72 -1.52
CA ASN A 72 4.02 4.59 -1.06
C ASN A 72 4.17 3.46 -2.07
N SER A 73 3.71 3.66 -3.31
CA SER A 73 3.89 2.68 -4.37
C SER A 73 5.34 2.66 -4.85
N SER A 74 5.74 1.52 -5.43
CA SER A 74 7.07 1.35 -6.03
C SER A 74 7.36 2.35 -7.15
N TYR A 75 6.32 2.92 -7.76
CA TYR A 75 6.41 3.94 -8.80
C TYR A 75 7.15 5.21 -8.33
N TYR A 76 6.89 5.67 -7.10
CA TYR A 76 7.56 6.86 -6.54
C TYR A 76 8.90 6.53 -5.86
N GLY A 77 9.27 5.25 -5.78
CA GLY A 77 10.61 4.83 -5.32
C GLY A 77 11.00 5.32 -3.93
N LEU A 78 10.03 5.63 -3.07
CA LEU A 78 10.31 6.23 -1.76
C LEU A 78 10.96 5.22 -0.83
N ARG A 79 12.13 5.57 -0.29
CA ARG A 79 12.88 4.75 0.68
C ARG A 79 12.13 4.51 2.00
N ARG A 80 11.09 5.30 2.28
CA ARG A 80 10.27 5.23 3.52
C ARG A 80 8.81 5.49 3.19
N ARG A 81 7.90 4.76 3.85
CA ARG A 81 6.45 4.93 3.74
C ARG A 81 6.03 6.22 4.44
N VAL A 82 5.25 7.02 3.72
CA VAL A 82 4.60 8.25 4.14
C VAL A 82 3.27 7.87 4.79
N ALA A 83 3.06 8.24 6.05
CA ALA A 83 1.84 7.95 6.81
C ALA A 83 0.95 9.18 7.04
N ASP A 84 1.43 10.36 6.64
CA ASP A 84 0.79 11.65 6.87
C ASP A 84 0.33 12.27 5.54
N ILE A 85 -0.91 12.73 5.48
CA ILE A 85 -1.53 13.25 4.25
C ILE A 85 -0.84 14.53 3.81
N ARG A 86 -0.50 15.45 4.73
CA ARG A 86 0.21 16.70 4.40
C ARG A 86 1.56 16.42 3.74
N ARG A 87 2.34 15.48 4.29
CA ARG A 87 3.59 15.01 3.67
C ARG A 87 3.37 14.28 2.36
N ALA A 88 2.31 13.48 2.25
CA ALA A 88 2.00 12.77 1.01
C ALA A 88 1.69 13.74 -0.13
N VAL A 89 0.89 14.77 0.16
CA VAL A 89 0.56 15.87 -0.75
C VAL A 89 1.82 16.66 -1.14
N ALA A 90 2.70 16.94 -0.17
CA ALA A 90 3.96 17.65 -0.45
C ALA A 90 4.96 16.83 -1.30
N ILE A 91 4.95 15.50 -1.17
CA ILE A 91 5.85 14.60 -1.91
C ILE A 91 5.34 14.33 -3.33
N LEU A 92 4.03 14.15 -3.50
CA LEU A 92 3.43 14.00 -4.82
C LEU A 92 3.59 15.28 -5.62
N GLY A 93 3.40 16.44 -4.98
CA GLY A 93 3.19 17.68 -5.71
C GLY A 93 1.77 17.76 -6.26
N VAL A 94 1.38 18.96 -6.67
CA VAL A 94 -0.01 19.29 -7.06
C VAL A 94 -0.47 18.45 -8.24
N GLU A 95 0.37 18.30 -9.26
CA GLU A 95 0.03 17.60 -10.50
C GLU A 95 -0.16 16.09 -10.29
N GLN A 96 0.77 15.43 -9.60
CA GLN A 96 0.69 13.99 -9.34
C GLN A 96 -0.43 13.67 -8.34
N LEU A 97 -0.68 14.55 -7.37
CA LEU A 97 -1.83 14.42 -6.47
C LEU A 97 -3.14 14.58 -7.24
N ARG A 98 -3.21 15.55 -8.17
CA ARG A 98 -4.34 15.76 -9.07
C ARG A 98 -4.61 14.50 -9.90
N CYS A 99 -3.61 13.99 -10.61
CA CYS A 99 -3.74 12.76 -11.41
C CYS A 99 -4.13 11.53 -10.56
N ALA A 100 -3.53 11.37 -9.38
CA ALA A 100 -3.81 10.26 -8.45
C ALA A 100 -5.24 10.28 -7.90
N LEU A 101 -5.70 11.44 -7.42
CA LEU A 101 -7.04 11.59 -6.85
C LEU A 101 -8.13 11.49 -7.92
N LEU A 102 -7.89 12.04 -9.10
CA LEU A 102 -8.79 11.90 -10.25
C LEU A 102 -8.91 10.44 -10.68
N SER A 103 -7.79 9.73 -10.82
CA SER A 103 -7.80 8.31 -11.23
C SER A 103 -8.47 7.42 -10.18
N VAL A 104 -8.22 7.66 -8.89
CA VAL A 104 -8.84 6.89 -7.80
C VAL A 104 -10.32 7.16 -7.66
N THR A 105 -10.74 8.42 -7.78
CA THR A 105 -12.15 8.80 -7.66
C THR A 105 -12.95 8.20 -8.81
N VAL A 106 -12.43 8.28 -10.03
CA VAL A 106 -13.05 7.67 -11.21
C VAL A 106 -13.03 6.14 -11.12
N SER A 107 -11.91 5.53 -10.74
CA SER A 107 -11.80 4.07 -10.65
C SER A 107 -12.70 3.45 -9.58
N GLU A 108 -12.74 4.03 -8.38
CA GLU A 108 -13.45 3.39 -7.27
C GLU A 108 -14.91 3.79 -7.13
N SER A 109 -15.28 5.02 -7.49
CA SER A 109 -16.68 5.46 -7.43
C SER A 109 -17.45 5.19 -8.72
N LEU A 110 -16.77 5.10 -9.87
CA LEU A 110 -17.44 4.88 -11.17
C LEU A 110 -17.18 3.47 -11.69
N ILE A 111 -15.92 3.07 -11.83
CA ILE A 111 -15.59 1.79 -12.49
C ILE A 111 -15.95 0.59 -11.59
N LYS A 112 -15.62 0.61 -10.30
CA LYS A 112 -15.80 -0.54 -9.40
C LYS A 112 -17.27 -0.88 -9.10
N GLU A 113 -18.12 0.14 -9.00
CA GLU A 113 -19.54 -0.04 -8.71
C GLU A 113 -20.31 -0.48 -9.97
N LEU A 114 -19.92 0.03 -11.15
CA LEU A 114 -20.44 -0.42 -12.46
C LEU A 114 -19.90 -1.80 -12.86
N ARG A 115 -18.68 -2.16 -12.47
CA ARG A 115 -18.06 -3.49 -12.73
C ARG A 115 -18.74 -4.66 -12.05
N ARG A 116 -19.40 -4.46 -10.90
CA ARG A 116 -20.10 -5.55 -10.17
C ARG A 116 -21.18 -6.24 -11.01
N HIS A 117 -21.59 -5.62 -12.14
CA HIS A 117 -22.56 -6.15 -13.08
C HIS A 117 -22.03 -6.22 -14.53
N ALA A 118 -20.72 -6.02 -14.75
CA ALA A 118 -20.19 -5.81 -16.09
C ALA A 118 -20.23 -7.05 -16.99
N ARG A 119 -20.83 -6.88 -18.17
CA ARG A 119 -20.75 -7.80 -19.31
C ARG A 119 -19.37 -7.65 -20.00
N LYS A 120 -18.99 -8.63 -20.85
CA LYS A 120 -17.67 -8.67 -21.54
C LYS A 120 -17.40 -7.48 -22.48
N ASP A 121 -18.45 -6.80 -22.93
CA ASP A 121 -18.46 -5.58 -23.75
C ASP A 121 -17.96 -4.35 -22.99
N GLN A 122 -18.34 -4.17 -21.72
CA GLN A 122 -17.95 -3.01 -20.90
C GLN A 122 -16.47 -3.03 -20.50
N GLN A 123 -15.81 -4.19 -20.50
CA GLN A 123 -14.36 -4.28 -20.26
C GLN A 123 -13.55 -3.65 -21.41
N ARG A 124 -14.01 -3.78 -22.66
CA ARG A 124 -13.35 -3.21 -23.83
C ARG A 124 -13.39 -1.69 -23.83
N LEU A 125 -14.50 -1.11 -23.37
CA LEU A 125 -14.64 0.34 -23.22
C LEU A 125 -13.52 0.91 -22.32
N TRP A 126 -13.24 0.28 -21.19
CA TRP A 126 -12.22 0.75 -20.26
C TRP A 126 -10.79 0.55 -20.77
N GLU A 127 -10.54 -0.52 -21.54
CA GLU A 127 -9.25 -0.72 -22.23
C GLU A 127 -9.00 0.40 -23.26
N HIS A 128 -10.02 0.76 -24.05
CA HIS A 128 -9.98 1.87 -25.01
C HIS A 128 -9.80 3.23 -24.32
N SER A 129 -10.61 3.53 -23.30
CA SER A 129 -10.49 4.78 -22.55
C SER A 129 -9.14 4.94 -21.86
N LEU A 130 -8.54 3.85 -21.36
CA LEU A 130 -7.18 3.90 -20.80
C LEU A 130 -6.13 4.16 -21.89
N ALA A 131 -6.27 3.54 -23.06
CA ALA A 131 -5.41 3.79 -24.21
C ALA A 131 -5.48 5.29 -24.62
N CYS A 132 -6.68 5.84 -24.76
CA CYS A 132 -6.90 7.26 -25.05
C CYS A 132 -6.31 8.18 -23.96
N ALA A 133 -6.49 7.84 -22.68
CA ALA A 133 -5.92 8.59 -21.55
C ALA A 133 -4.39 8.68 -21.59
N VAL A 134 -3.71 7.56 -21.87
CA VAL A 134 -2.24 7.50 -21.97
C VAL A 134 -1.76 8.27 -23.20
N CYS A 135 -2.47 8.20 -24.33
CA CYS A 135 -2.18 9.01 -25.50
C CYS A 135 -2.33 10.52 -25.21
N CYS A 136 -3.40 10.94 -24.53
CA CYS A 136 -3.60 12.33 -24.12
C CYS A 136 -2.44 12.83 -23.24
N GLU A 137 -2.00 12.01 -22.27
CA GLU A 137 -0.86 12.35 -21.40
C GLU A 137 0.42 12.61 -22.21
N ILE A 138 0.80 11.67 -23.10
CA ILE A 138 2.02 11.78 -23.90
C ILE A 138 1.95 12.97 -24.88
N LEU A 139 0.81 13.16 -25.53
CA LEU A 139 0.63 14.25 -26.48
C LEU A 139 0.60 15.61 -25.79
N ALA A 140 0.01 15.72 -24.58
CA ALA A 140 0.02 16.95 -23.80
C ALA A 140 1.44 17.36 -23.39
N GLU A 141 2.27 16.40 -22.99
CA GLU A 141 3.69 16.66 -22.67
C GLU A 141 4.46 17.17 -23.87
N ARG A 142 4.25 16.56 -25.05
CA ARG A 142 4.91 16.96 -26.30
C ARG A 142 4.45 18.32 -26.80
N ALA A 143 3.17 18.62 -26.68
CA ALA A 143 2.59 19.93 -26.98
C ALA A 143 2.98 21.01 -25.95
N GLY A 144 3.64 20.64 -24.85
CA GLY A 144 4.03 21.58 -23.79
C GLY A 144 2.84 22.16 -23.03
N LEU A 145 1.72 21.45 -22.98
CA LEU A 145 0.52 21.89 -22.27
C LEU A 145 0.76 21.87 -20.75
N LYS A 146 0.23 22.87 -20.04
CA LYS A 146 0.37 22.95 -18.57
C LYS A 146 -0.51 21.93 -17.83
N ARG A 147 -1.57 21.44 -18.47
CA ARG A 147 -2.62 20.60 -17.86
C ARG A 147 -2.53 19.13 -18.30
N VAL A 148 -1.36 18.54 -18.15
CA VAL A 148 -1.10 17.12 -18.52
C VAL A 148 -1.97 16.18 -17.67
N SER A 149 -2.14 16.49 -16.39
CA SER A 149 -2.95 15.70 -15.46
C SER A 149 -4.42 15.67 -15.87
N GLU A 150 -4.99 16.81 -16.23
CA GLU A 150 -6.35 16.92 -16.76
C GLU A 150 -6.47 16.18 -18.09
N ALA A 151 -5.51 16.34 -19.02
CA ALA A 151 -5.48 15.63 -20.30
C ALA A 151 -5.67 14.12 -20.15
N PHE A 152 -4.95 13.49 -19.21
CA PHE A 152 -5.11 12.07 -18.91
C PHE A 152 -6.55 11.73 -18.48
N VAL A 153 -7.14 12.55 -17.60
CA VAL A 153 -8.49 12.28 -17.05
C VAL A 153 -9.56 12.45 -18.10
N VAL A 154 -9.51 13.53 -18.90
CA VAL A 154 -10.50 13.71 -19.96
C VAL A 154 -10.38 12.60 -21.01
N GLY A 155 -9.17 12.12 -21.32
CA GLY A 155 -9.00 10.91 -22.12
C GLY A 155 -9.57 9.65 -21.46
N LEU A 156 -9.54 9.50 -20.13
CA LEU A 156 -10.16 8.37 -19.44
C LEU A 156 -11.70 8.45 -19.43
N LEU A 157 -12.26 9.65 -19.37
CA LEU A 157 -13.69 9.91 -19.24
C LEU A 157 -14.40 10.21 -20.57
N HIS A 158 -13.69 10.40 -21.67
CA HIS A 158 -14.26 10.89 -22.94
C HIS A 158 -15.49 10.08 -23.40
N ASP A 159 -15.41 8.76 -23.22
CA ASP A 159 -16.40 7.80 -23.69
C ASP A 159 -17.39 7.32 -22.60
N VAL A 160 -17.37 7.96 -21.42
CA VAL A 160 -18.16 7.51 -20.25
C VAL A 160 -19.66 7.51 -20.52
N GLY A 161 -20.15 8.32 -21.47
CA GLY A 161 -21.54 8.35 -21.87
C GLY A 161 -22.04 7.04 -22.51
N LYS A 162 -21.15 6.23 -23.10
CA LYS A 162 -21.51 4.91 -23.64
C LYS A 162 -22.04 3.98 -22.54
N LEU A 163 -21.57 4.12 -21.30
CA LEU A 163 -22.07 3.34 -20.16
C LEU A 163 -23.53 3.66 -19.86
N LEU A 164 -23.92 4.94 -19.89
CA LEU A 164 -25.30 5.35 -19.67
C LEU A 164 -26.22 4.77 -20.76
N LEU A 165 -25.76 4.77 -22.01
CA LEU A 165 -26.52 4.23 -23.14
C LEU A 165 -26.66 2.69 -23.07
N MET A 166 -25.58 1.99 -22.70
CA MET A 166 -25.58 0.54 -22.47
C MET A 166 -26.50 0.14 -21.31
N GLU A 167 -26.48 0.89 -20.20
CA GLU A 167 -27.33 0.61 -19.03
C GLU A 167 -28.80 0.94 -19.30
N TRP A 168 -29.05 1.96 -20.13
CA TRP A 168 -30.39 2.34 -20.52
C TRP A 168 -31.06 1.29 -21.42
N ASP A 169 -30.39 0.83 -22.48
CA ASP A 169 -30.91 -0.20 -23.39
C ASP A 169 -29.78 -0.97 -24.10
N ALA A 170 -29.26 -1.99 -23.42
CA ALA A 170 -28.18 -2.82 -23.93
C ALA A 170 -28.53 -3.55 -25.25
N SER A 171 -29.81 -3.88 -25.48
CA SER A 171 -30.24 -4.59 -26.69
C SER A 171 -30.14 -3.67 -27.91
N ARG A 172 -30.59 -2.42 -27.78
CA ARG A 172 -30.45 -1.42 -28.85
C ARG A 172 -28.99 -1.05 -29.10
N TYR A 173 -28.18 -0.99 -28.04
CA TYR A 173 -26.75 -0.72 -28.19
C TYR A 173 -26.01 -1.87 -28.91
N GLU A 174 -26.30 -3.13 -28.57
CA GLU A 174 -25.73 -4.30 -29.27
C GLU A 174 -26.18 -4.36 -30.74
N GLN A 175 -27.43 -3.98 -31.03
CA GLN A 175 -27.93 -3.88 -32.40
C GLN A 175 -27.22 -2.77 -33.20
N LEU A 176 -26.92 -1.64 -32.56
CA LEU A 176 -26.14 -0.55 -33.15
C LEU A 176 -24.74 -1.01 -33.52
N GLU A 177 -24.05 -1.74 -32.64
CA GLU A 177 -22.71 -2.29 -32.93
C GLU A 177 -22.75 -3.25 -34.13
N ARG A 178 -23.74 -4.14 -34.20
CA ARG A 178 -23.92 -5.04 -35.36
C ARG A 178 -24.17 -4.26 -36.66
N LEU A 179 -25.02 -3.23 -36.61
CA LEU A 179 -25.28 -2.37 -37.77
C LEU A 179 -24.03 -1.58 -38.20
N SER A 180 -23.22 -1.14 -37.25
CA SER A 180 -21.93 -0.49 -37.50
C SER A 180 -20.98 -1.43 -38.26
N GLU A 181 -20.89 -2.69 -37.84
CA GLU A 181 -20.09 -3.72 -38.52
C GLU A 181 -20.63 -4.08 -39.92
N GLU A 182 -21.95 -4.24 -40.06
CA GLU A 182 -22.60 -4.61 -41.33
C GLU A 182 -22.50 -3.49 -42.38
N ARG A 183 -22.67 -2.24 -41.97
CA ARG A 183 -22.68 -1.07 -42.86
C ARG A 183 -21.31 -0.45 -43.05
N ASN A 184 -20.31 -0.88 -42.27
CA ASN A 184 -19.01 -0.24 -42.18
C ASN A 184 -19.18 1.26 -41.92
N VAL A 185 -19.81 1.64 -40.81
CA VAL A 185 -20.01 3.06 -40.41
C VAL A 185 -19.70 3.20 -38.93
N PRO A 186 -18.94 4.22 -38.48
CA PRO A 186 -18.59 4.39 -37.07
C PRO A 186 -19.83 4.47 -36.16
N PRO A 187 -19.81 3.84 -34.97
CA PRO A 187 -20.93 3.84 -34.03
C PRO A 187 -21.49 5.24 -33.73
N VAL A 188 -20.60 6.22 -33.54
CA VAL A 188 -20.96 7.63 -33.25
C VAL A 188 -21.90 8.26 -34.28
N ARG A 189 -21.85 7.84 -35.56
CA ARG A 189 -22.75 8.35 -36.61
C ARG A 189 -24.14 7.69 -36.56
N LEU A 190 -24.22 6.49 -36.00
CA LEU A 190 -25.46 5.70 -35.88
C LEU A 190 -26.18 5.98 -34.55
N GLU A 191 -25.48 6.38 -33.49
CA GLU A 191 -26.05 6.64 -32.17
C GLU A 191 -27.23 7.63 -32.18
N PRO A 192 -27.15 8.83 -32.81
CA PRO A 192 -28.32 9.71 -32.89
C PRO A 192 -29.49 9.10 -33.68
N GLN A 193 -29.23 8.21 -34.64
CA GLN A 193 -30.28 7.60 -35.47
C GLN A 193 -31.00 6.47 -34.71
N GLU A 194 -30.22 5.58 -34.12
CA GLU A 194 -30.68 4.36 -33.49
C GLU A 194 -31.07 4.55 -32.02
N LEU A 195 -30.37 5.42 -31.28
CA LEU A 195 -30.60 5.67 -29.84
C LEU A 195 -31.28 7.03 -29.58
N GLY A 196 -31.15 7.99 -30.49
CA GLY A 196 -31.76 9.32 -30.36
C GLY A 196 -30.90 10.35 -29.62
N VAL A 197 -29.78 9.90 -29.06
CA VAL A 197 -28.75 10.73 -28.42
C VAL A 197 -27.39 10.06 -28.66
N ASP A 198 -26.36 10.86 -28.89
CA ASP A 198 -24.96 10.39 -28.95
C ASP A 198 -24.33 10.25 -27.56
N HIS A 199 -23.28 9.44 -27.48
CA HIS A 199 -22.58 9.20 -26.22
C HIS A 199 -21.90 10.46 -25.66
N ALA A 200 -21.50 11.43 -26.49
CA ALA A 200 -20.88 12.66 -26.01
C ALA A 200 -21.89 13.52 -25.23
N THR A 201 -23.12 13.60 -25.72
CA THR A 201 -24.25 14.27 -25.05
C THR A 201 -24.68 13.52 -23.79
N ALA A 202 -24.71 12.18 -23.84
CA ALA A 202 -24.95 11.35 -22.66
C ALA A 202 -23.85 11.53 -21.60
N GLY A 203 -22.59 11.65 -22.03
CA GLY A 203 -21.42 11.91 -21.20
C GLY A 203 -21.50 13.28 -20.52
N LYS A 204 -22.00 14.30 -21.23
CA LYS A 204 -22.29 15.62 -20.64
C LYS A 204 -23.29 15.51 -19.48
N TRP A 205 -24.43 14.84 -19.67
CA TRP A 205 -25.44 14.69 -18.61
C TRP A 205 -24.86 13.98 -17.38
N LEU A 206 -23.99 13.01 -17.60
CA LEU A 206 -23.32 12.27 -16.55
C LEU A 206 -22.28 13.14 -15.81
N ALA A 207 -21.50 13.93 -16.55
CA ALA A 207 -20.56 14.89 -16.00
C ALA A 207 -21.25 15.99 -15.17
N GLU A 208 -22.41 16.49 -15.63
CA GLU A 208 -23.26 17.44 -14.91
C GLU A 208 -23.81 16.83 -13.62
N LYS A 209 -24.29 15.57 -13.68
CA LYS A 209 -24.75 14.84 -12.48
C LYS A 209 -23.65 14.70 -11.44
N TRP A 210 -22.40 14.52 -11.87
CA TRP A 210 -21.25 14.38 -10.99
C TRP A 210 -20.64 15.71 -10.55
N GLU A 211 -21.23 16.84 -10.98
CA GLU A 211 -20.74 18.19 -10.68
C GLU A 211 -19.26 18.36 -11.08
N LEU A 212 -18.86 17.78 -12.22
CA LEU A 212 -17.50 17.90 -12.73
C LEU A 212 -17.23 19.34 -13.19
N PRO A 213 -16.00 19.84 -12.99
CA PRO A 213 -15.63 21.18 -13.45
C PRO A 213 -15.65 21.26 -14.98
N ASP A 214 -15.95 22.46 -15.48
CA ASP A 214 -16.04 22.78 -16.91
C ASP A 214 -14.82 22.30 -17.72
N ILE A 215 -13.61 22.38 -17.15
CA ILE A 215 -12.36 21.93 -17.76
C ILE A 215 -12.33 20.43 -18.09
N LEU A 216 -13.16 19.63 -17.41
CA LEU A 216 -13.34 18.20 -17.69
C LEU A 216 -14.65 17.92 -18.45
N LEU A 217 -15.71 18.65 -18.14
CA LEU A 217 -17.03 18.48 -18.76
C LEU A 217 -17.01 18.79 -20.27
N TYR A 218 -16.42 19.91 -20.66
CA TYR A 218 -16.46 20.34 -22.06
C TYR A 218 -15.65 19.42 -22.99
N PRO A 219 -14.44 18.97 -22.65
CA PRO A 219 -13.75 18.02 -23.52
C PRO A 219 -14.48 16.69 -23.65
N ILE A 220 -15.15 16.19 -22.60
CA ILE A 220 -16.03 15.00 -22.72
C ILE A 220 -17.14 15.25 -23.75
N TRP A 221 -17.77 16.42 -23.73
CA TRP A 221 -18.88 16.72 -24.63
C TRP A 221 -18.45 17.01 -26.08
N TRP A 222 -17.29 17.64 -26.28
CA TRP A 222 -16.90 18.19 -27.59
C TRP A 222 -15.84 17.38 -28.34
N HIS A 223 -15.31 16.29 -27.78
CA HIS A 223 -14.17 15.55 -28.37
C HIS A 223 -14.37 14.95 -29.76
N HIS A 224 -15.59 14.86 -30.32
CA HIS A 224 -15.81 14.45 -31.73
C HIS A 224 -15.81 15.61 -32.73
N HIS A 225 -15.58 16.84 -32.27
CA HIS A 225 -15.65 18.04 -33.10
C HIS A 225 -14.27 18.54 -33.52
N GLY A 226 -14.14 18.93 -34.79
CA GLY A 226 -12.91 19.51 -35.34
C GLY A 226 -12.66 20.97 -34.90
N PRO A 227 -11.50 21.53 -35.30
CA PRO A 227 -11.03 22.85 -34.89
C PRO A 227 -11.92 24.01 -35.36
N ASP A 228 -12.85 23.77 -36.29
CA ASP A 228 -13.82 24.74 -36.81
C ASP A 228 -15.02 25.01 -35.88
N VAL A 229 -15.37 24.03 -35.04
CA VAL A 229 -16.59 24.09 -34.21
C VAL A 229 -16.28 24.50 -32.76
N ILE A 230 -15.12 24.08 -32.25
CA ILE A 230 -14.65 24.37 -30.88
C ILE A 230 -14.46 25.89 -30.58
N PRO A 231 -14.12 26.79 -31.54
CA PRO A 231 -14.02 28.23 -31.29
C PRO A 231 -15.31 28.93 -30.86
N LEU A 232 -16.48 28.29 -31.01
CA LEU A 232 -17.78 28.81 -30.59
C LEU A 232 -18.04 28.63 -29.08
N LEU A 233 -17.15 27.96 -28.35
CA LEU A 233 -17.18 27.91 -26.90
C LEU A 233 -16.76 29.29 -26.36
N GLU A 234 -17.71 30.04 -25.79
CA GLU A 234 -17.43 31.15 -24.87
C GLU A 234 -16.87 30.60 -23.54
N ALA A 235 -15.82 29.78 -23.60
CA ALA A 235 -15.18 29.21 -22.44
C ALA A 235 -14.24 30.24 -21.82
N SER A 236 -14.35 30.43 -20.51
CA SER A 236 -13.49 31.37 -19.77
C SER A 236 -12.02 30.94 -19.71
N ASP A 237 -11.74 29.67 -20.03
CA ASP A 237 -10.42 29.05 -19.95
C ASP A 237 -9.97 28.55 -21.34
N PRO A 238 -8.88 29.10 -21.91
CA PRO A 238 -8.38 28.70 -23.23
C PRO A 238 -7.87 27.26 -23.27
N ASP A 239 -7.55 26.65 -22.13
CA ASP A 239 -7.08 25.26 -22.07
C ASP A 239 -8.17 24.24 -22.41
N ILE A 240 -9.46 24.60 -22.27
CA ILE A 240 -10.60 23.75 -22.64
C ILE A 240 -10.53 23.36 -24.12
N ARG A 241 -10.21 24.32 -24.99
CA ARG A 241 -10.10 24.09 -26.44
C ARG A 241 -8.97 23.11 -26.76
N SER A 242 -7.81 23.31 -26.15
CA SER A 242 -6.64 22.45 -26.36
C SER A 242 -6.91 21.04 -25.89
N LEU A 243 -7.56 20.86 -24.73
CA LEU A 243 -7.92 19.54 -24.21
C LEU A 243 -8.95 18.82 -25.09
N SER A 244 -9.97 19.51 -25.61
CA SER A 244 -10.96 18.90 -26.53
C SER A 244 -10.32 18.39 -27.82
N LEU A 245 -9.42 19.18 -28.42
CA LEU A 245 -8.67 18.80 -29.62
C LEU A 245 -7.67 17.66 -29.36
N LEU A 246 -7.05 17.67 -28.19
CA LEU A 246 -6.11 16.65 -27.77
C LEU A 246 -6.78 15.28 -27.57
N VAL A 247 -7.96 15.25 -26.94
CA VAL A 247 -8.74 14.02 -26.76
C VAL A 247 -9.19 13.47 -28.11
N ASN A 248 -9.62 14.33 -29.03
CA ASN A 248 -9.96 13.91 -30.40
C ASN A 248 -8.78 13.19 -31.07
N LEU A 249 -7.60 13.82 -31.08
CA LEU A 249 -6.39 13.23 -31.66
C LEU A 249 -5.97 11.93 -30.96
N ALA A 250 -6.06 11.89 -29.63
CA ALA A 250 -5.70 10.72 -28.84
C ALA A 250 -6.65 9.53 -29.06
N ASP A 251 -7.95 9.78 -29.26
CA ASP A 251 -8.96 8.77 -29.58
C ASP A 251 -8.66 8.10 -30.94
N HIS A 252 -8.30 8.91 -31.95
CA HIS A 252 -7.83 8.41 -33.24
C HIS A 252 -6.59 7.50 -33.11
N LEU A 253 -5.59 7.92 -32.33
CA LEU A 253 -4.37 7.13 -32.12
C LEU A 253 -4.60 5.87 -31.30
N ALA A 254 -5.51 5.91 -30.33
CA ALA A 254 -5.87 4.75 -29.51
C ALA A 254 -6.51 3.65 -30.37
N HIS A 255 -7.45 4.01 -31.25
CA HIS A 255 -8.04 3.07 -32.20
C HIS A 255 -7.02 2.47 -33.18
N ASP A 256 -6.07 3.29 -33.67
CA ASP A 256 -4.96 2.81 -34.51
C ASP A 256 -4.15 1.74 -33.80
N LEU A 257 -3.74 2.02 -32.56
CA LEU A 257 -2.85 1.14 -31.83
C LEU A 257 -3.54 -0.12 -31.29
N MET A 258 -4.84 -0.06 -31.01
CA MET A 258 -5.62 -1.22 -30.58
C MET A 258 -6.07 -2.12 -31.74
N ALA A 259 -5.78 -1.73 -32.99
CA ALA A 259 -6.14 -2.43 -34.23
C ALA A 259 -7.66 -2.54 -34.48
N ASP A 260 -8.42 -1.48 -34.16
CA ASP A 260 -9.87 -1.41 -34.45
C ASP A 260 -10.12 -0.98 -35.90
N ALA A 261 -10.02 -1.94 -36.82
CA ALA A 261 -9.98 -1.71 -38.26
C ALA A 261 -11.19 -0.98 -38.88
N ILE A 262 -12.40 -1.09 -38.32
CA ILE A 262 -13.62 -0.41 -38.83
C ILE A 262 -13.50 1.11 -38.67
N CYS A 263 -12.81 1.57 -37.62
CA CYS A 263 -12.62 2.98 -37.35
C CYS A 263 -11.50 3.59 -38.20
N LEU A 264 -10.41 2.83 -38.46
CA LEU A 264 -9.22 3.35 -39.14
C LEU A 264 -9.41 3.59 -40.65
N GLU A 265 -10.14 2.72 -41.35
CA GLU A 265 -10.38 2.87 -42.79
C GLU A 265 -11.20 4.15 -43.12
N GLN A 266 -11.90 4.73 -42.15
CA GLN A 266 -12.84 5.83 -42.36
C GLN A 266 -12.49 7.13 -41.65
N MET A 267 -11.59 7.08 -40.67
CA MET A 267 -11.15 8.27 -39.93
C MET A 267 -9.98 9.02 -40.61
N GLY A 268 -9.27 8.38 -41.54
CA GLY A 268 -8.15 9.00 -42.26
C GLY A 268 -6.92 9.25 -41.38
N PRO A 269 -5.80 9.77 -41.95
CA PRO A 269 -4.66 10.21 -41.14
C PRO A 269 -5.06 11.37 -40.21
N PRO A 270 -4.41 11.53 -39.05
CA PRO A 270 -4.74 12.58 -38.09
C PRO A 270 -4.76 13.95 -38.76
N ASP A 271 -5.82 14.72 -38.49
CA ASP A 271 -6.13 15.94 -39.21
C ASP A 271 -5.01 16.98 -39.05
N SER A 272 -4.44 17.43 -40.16
CA SER A 272 -3.27 18.33 -40.17
C SER A 272 -3.55 19.66 -39.46
N GLU A 273 -4.81 20.09 -39.44
CA GLU A 273 -5.26 21.30 -38.75
C GLU A 273 -5.27 21.12 -37.22
N ILE A 274 -5.62 19.93 -36.71
CA ILE A 274 -5.59 19.60 -35.27
C ILE A 274 -4.15 19.57 -34.78
N LEU A 275 -3.24 18.95 -35.54
CA LEU A 275 -1.81 18.92 -35.24
C LEU A 275 -1.22 20.33 -35.17
N SER A 276 -1.53 21.16 -36.16
CA SER A 276 -1.11 22.57 -36.19
C SER A 276 -1.68 23.36 -35.00
N ALA A 277 -2.95 23.18 -34.65
CA ALA A 277 -3.59 23.87 -33.53
C ALA A 277 -3.01 23.49 -32.15
N LEU A 278 -2.48 22.26 -32.01
CA LEU A 278 -1.83 21.77 -30.79
C LEU A 278 -0.30 21.99 -30.78
N GLY A 279 0.28 22.47 -31.88
CA GLY A 279 1.73 22.63 -32.02
C GLY A 279 2.50 21.30 -32.12
N LEU A 280 1.87 20.26 -32.65
CA LEU A 280 2.42 18.91 -32.79
C LEU A 280 2.77 18.60 -34.26
N ALA A 281 3.79 17.76 -34.48
CA ALA A 281 4.14 17.25 -35.80
C ALA A 281 3.67 15.78 -36.00
N ALA A 282 3.66 15.29 -37.24
CA ALA A 282 3.29 13.89 -37.51
C ALA A 282 4.27 12.90 -36.83
N GLU A 283 5.54 13.28 -36.68
CA GLU A 283 6.54 12.51 -35.96
C GLU A 283 6.24 12.38 -34.45
N ASP A 284 5.55 13.36 -33.86
CA ASP A 284 5.15 13.30 -32.44
C ASP A 284 4.07 12.25 -32.20
N CYS A 285 3.17 12.06 -33.16
CA CYS A 285 2.17 10.99 -33.13
C CYS A 285 2.83 9.60 -33.20
N GLU A 286 3.78 9.40 -34.12
CA GLU A 286 4.50 8.12 -34.25
C GLU A 286 5.36 7.82 -33.01
N ALA A 287 5.99 8.85 -32.44
CA ALA A 287 6.75 8.70 -31.22
C ALA A 287 5.83 8.44 -30.00
N ALA A 288 4.64 9.03 -29.95
CA ALA A 288 3.63 8.74 -28.93
C ALA A 288 3.17 7.28 -28.99
N LYS A 289 2.91 6.74 -30.19
CA LYS A 289 2.59 5.32 -30.40
C LYS A 289 3.68 4.38 -29.87
N ALA A 290 4.95 4.72 -30.09
CA ALA A 290 6.08 3.92 -29.61
C ALA A 290 6.23 3.92 -28.08
N GLU A 291 5.77 4.96 -27.40
CA GLU A 291 5.88 5.12 -25.94
C GLU A 291 4.65 4.59 -25.18
N MET A 292 3.50 4.52 -25.86
CA MET A 292 2.21 4.15 -25.30
C MET A 292 2.21 2.80 -24.56
N GLY A 293 2.78 1.74 -25.14
CA GLY A 293 2.74 0.41 -24.52
C GLY A 293 3.41 0.34 -23.14
N LYS A 294 4.54 1.04 -22.97
CA LYS A 294 5.24 1.13 -21.68
C LYS A 294 4.42 1.89 -20.63
N ARG A 295 3.84 3.03 -21.01
CA ARG A 295 3.04 3.84 -20.08
C ARG A 295 1.69 3.18 -19.77
N TYR A 296 1.08 2.51 -20.74
CA TYR A 296 -0.15 1.74 -20.56
C TYR A 296 0.02 0.65 -19.49
N GLY A 297 1.07 -0.19 -19.60
CA GLY A 297 1.35 -1.22 -18.59
C GLY A 297 1.66 -0.67 -17.20
N ALA A 298 2.25 0.53 -17.10
CA ALA A 298 2.43 1.18 -15.80
C ALA A 298 1.10 1.66 -15.19
N ARG A 299 0.17 2.14 -16.03
CA ARG A 299 -1.12 2.73 -15.60
C ARG A 299 -2.21 1.69 -15.33
N THR A 300 -2.16 0.47 -15.90
CA THR A 300 -3.14 -0.60 -15.61
C THR A 300 -3.18 -1.00 -14.13
N SER A 301 -2.02 -0.98 -13.46
CA SER A 301 -1.90 -1.27 -12.03
C SER A 301 -2.63 -0.26 -11.13
N LEU A 302 -2.81 0.99 -11.59
CA LEU A 302 -3.50 2.04 -10.84
C LEU A 302 -5.03 1.88 -10.89
N LEU A 303 -5.56 1.20 -11.90
CA LEU A 303 -7.01 1.06 -12.15
C LEU A 303 -7.54 -0.35 -11.82
N ASP A 304 -6.73 -1.21 -11.19
CA ASP A 304 -7.11 -2.61 -10.89
C ASP A 304 -7.51 -3.38 -12.18
N LEU A 305 -6.76 -3.15 -13.25
CA LEU A 305 -6.88 -3.86 -14.53
C LEU A 305 -5.79 -4.94 -14.57
N GLU A 306 -6.17 -6.23 -14.55
CA GLU A 306 -5.26 -7.39 -14.59
C GLU A 306 -4.67 -7.61 -16.00
N GLN A 307 -3.90 -6.64 -16.52
CA GLN A 307 -3.17 -6.79 -17.78
C GLN A 307 -1.78 -6.15 -17.70
N ASP A 308 -0.77 -6.87 -18.20
CA ASP A 308 0.60 -6.41 -18.37
C ASP A 308 0.85 -5.84 -19.79
N GLU A 309 2.03 -5.23 -20.01
CA GLU A 309 2.46 -4.67 -21.30
C GLU A 309 2.32 -5.71 -22.45
N LEU A 310 2.61 -6.98 -22.16
CA LEU A 310 2.52 -8.08 -23.12
C LEU A 310 1.07 -8.41 -23.49
N SER A 311 0.14 -8.35 -22.54
CA SER A 311 -1.30 -8.61 -22.76
C SER A 311 -1.95 -7.58 -23.69
N PHE A 312 -1.52 -6.31 -23.60
CA PHE A 312 -1.98 -5.24 -24.48
C PHE A 312 -1.58 -5.50 -25.95
N TYR A 313 -0.29 -5.74 -26.20
CA TYR A 313 0.19 -6.05 -27.56
C TYR A 313 -0.32 -7.39 -28.08
N PHE A 314 -0.46 -8.40 -27.21
CA PHE A 314 -1.02 -9.71 -27.59
C PHE A 314 -2.49 -9.60 -28.02
N SER A 315 -3.29 -8.80 -27.30
CA SER A 315 -4.70 -8.57 -27.64
C SER A 315 -4.85 -7.79 -28.95
N ALA A 316 -4.02 -6.76 -29.17
CA ALA A 316 -3.99 -6.02 -30.43
C ALA A 316 -3.56 -6.92 -31.61
N LEU A 317 -2.54 -7.76 -31.41
CA LEU A 317 -2.07 -8.72 -32.42
C LEU A 317 -3.12 -9.80 -32.72
N GLN A 318 -3.84 -10.28 -31.70
CA GLN A 318 -4.94 -11.23 -31.87
C GLN A 318 -6.10 -10.62 -32.66
N ARG A 319 -6.45 -9.34 -32.41
CA ARG A 319 -7.47 -8.61 -33.17
C ARG A 319 -7.05 -8.36 -34.62
N ALA A 320 -5.81 -7.91 -34.84
CA ALA A 320 -5.23 -7.77 -36.17
C ALA A 320 -5.25 -9.11 -36.93
N ASN A 321 -4.89 -10.20 -36.28
CA ASN A 321 -4.95 -11.55 -36.86
C ASN A 321 -6.38 -12.03 -37.14
N GLN A 322 -7.35 -11.74 -36.27
CA GLN A 322 -8.77 -12.06 -36.51
C GLN A 322 -9.34 -11.23 -37.66
N HIS A 323 -8.93 -9.97 -37.79
CA HIS A 323 -9.33 -9.12 -38.91
C HIS A 323 -8.68 -9.57 -40.22
N LEU A 324 -7.37 -9.86 -40.22
CA LEU A 324 -6.66 -10.48 -41.34
C LEU A 324 -7.28 -11.82 -41.72
N ALA A 325 -7.73 -12.64 -40.75
CA ALA A 325 -8.43 -13.89 -41.02
C ALA A 325 -9.83 -13.68 -41.63
N LYS A 326 -10.57 -12.63 -41.22
CA LYS A 326 -11.85 -12.23 -41.82
C LYS A 326 -11.66 -11.62 -43.23
N MET A 327 -10.59 -10.86 -43.45
CA MET A 327 -10.20 -10.36 -44.78
C MET A 327 -9.73 -11.49 -45.68
N ALA A 328 -8.92 -12.42 -45.14
CA ALA A 328 -8.46 -13.61 -45.83
C ALA A 328 -9.61 -14.56 -46.15
N SER A 329 -10.62 -14.72 -45.28
CA SER A 329 -11.81 -15.52 -45.60
C SER A 329 -12.68 -14.89 -46.68
N ARG A 330 -12.59 -13.58 -46.89
CA ARG A 330 -13.19 -12.88 -48.05
C ARG A 330 -12.36 -13.04 -49.34
N HIS A 331 -11.08 -13.44 -49.24
CA HIS A 331 -10.14 -13.53 -50.38
C HIS A 331 -9.59 -14.94 -50.69
N LEU A 332 -9.86 -15.95 -49.86
CA LEU A 332 -9.33 -17.32 -50.03
C LEU A 332 -10.19 -18.14 -50.99
N ASN A 333 -9.96 -17.94 -52.29
CA ASN A 333 -10.22 -18.96 -53.32
C ASN A 333 -9.11 -18.94 -54.39
N ARG A 334 -7.92 -19.46 -54.03
CA ARG A 334 -6.93 -20.24 -54.85
C ARG A 334 -5.47 -19.95 -54.48
N PRO A 335 -4.57 -20.97 -54.49
CA PRO A 335 -3.12 -20.77 -54.41
C PRO A 335 -2.55 -20.37 -55.78
N VAL A 336 -1.66 -19.36 -55.79
CA VAL A 336 -1.07 -18.74 -56.99
C VAL A 336 0.42 -19.14 -57.05
N PRO A 337 0.89 -19.89 -58.05
CA PRO A 337 2.33 -20.11 -58.26
C PRO A 337 3.08 -18.81 -58.55
N SER A 338 4.34 -18.71 -58.11
CA SER A 338 5.18 -17.51 -58.19
C SER A 338 5.38 -17.02 -59.63
N GLN A 339 5.41 -15.70 -59.81
CA GLN A 339 5.46 -15.02 -61.11
C GLN A 339 6.65 -15.48 -61.98
N SER A 340 7.83 -15.60 -61.37
CA SER A 340 9.05 -16.05 -62.04
C SER A 340 8.97 -17.49 -62.59
N GLN A 341 8.16 -18.35 -61.97
CA GLN A 341 8.01 -19.75 -62.39
C GLN A 341 7.01 -19.90 -63.55
N ARG A 342 5.97 -19.04 -63.59
CA ARG A 342 5.06 -18.93 -64.74
C ARG A 342 5.74 -18.35 -65.97
N GLU A 343 6.57 -17.33 -65.79
CA GLU A 343 7.31 -16.69 -66.89
C GLU A 343 8.27 -17.70 -67.55
N LYS A 344 8.94 -18.54 -66.75
CA LYS A 344 9.87 -19.56 -67.25
C LYS A 344 9.17 -20.67 -68.04
N GLU A 345 8.09 -21.24 -67.53
CA GLU A 345 7.32 -22.28 -68.24
C GLU A 345 6.66 -21.73 -69.51
N ALA A 346 6.19 -20.48 -69.49
CA ALA A 346 5.58 -19.86 -70.66
C ALA A 346 6.59 -19.54 -71.77
N LEU A 347 7.81 -19.14 -71.42
CA LEU A 347 8.91 -18.91 -72.38
C LEU A 347 9.41 -20.21 -73.03
N GLU A 348 9.49 -21.32 -72.27
CA GLU A 348 9.83 -22.62 -72.83
C GLU A 348 8.76 -23.13 -73.80
N ASN A 349 7.47 -22.94 -73.48
CA ASN A 349 6.35 -23.30 -74.35
C ASN A 349 6.26 -22.41 -75.62
N LEU A 350 6.58 -21.11 -75.51
CA LEU A 350 6.60 -20.19 -76.66
C LEU A 350 7.72 -20.55 -77.64
N ARG A 351 8.90 -20.91 -77.12
CA ARG A 351 10.02 -21.41 -77.96
C ARG A 351 9.62 -22.65 -78.74
N GLU A 352 9.00 -23.62 -78.06
CA GLU A 352 8.57 -24.89 -78.67
C GLU A 352 7.47 -24.70 -79.73
N ALA A 353 6.58 -23.72 -79.54
CA ALA A 353 5.54 -23.35 -80.50
C ALA A 353 6.11 -22.65 -81.75
N LEU A 354 7.09 -21.77 -81.57
CA LEU A 354 7.72 -21.02 -82.67
C LEU A 354 8.62 -21.89 -83.56
N GLU A 355 9.21 -22.96 -83.02
CA GLU A 355 10.00 -23.95 -83.77
C GLU A 355 9.15 -24.79 -84.74
N ARG A 356 7.81 -24.81 -84.59
CA ARG A 356 6.88 -25.62 -85.39
C ARG A 356 6.17 -24.85 -86.52
N LEU A 357 6.36 -23.53 -86.61
CA LEU A 357 5.63 -22.65 -87.55
C LEU A 357 6.53 -22.20 -88.70
N GLY A 358 6.02 -22.25 -89.93
CA GLY A 358 6.80 -22.07 -91.17
C GLY A 358 6.60 -20.74 -91.92
N ASP A 359 5.69 -19.86 -91.48
CA ASP A 359 5.44 -18.56 -92.13
C ASP A 359 5.39 -17.39 -91.13
N VAL A 360 5.78 -16.21 -91.60
CA VAL A 360 5.96 -14.99 -90.77
C VAL A 360 4.65 -14.50 -90.16
N GLY A 361 3.52 -14.65 -90.86
CA GLY A 361 2.20 -14.23 -90.37
C GLY A 361 1.73 -15.06 -89.18
N SER A 362 1.92 -16.39 -89.25
CA SER A 362 1.59 -17.31 -88.16
C SER A 362 2.47 -17.09 -86.92
N VAL A 363 3.75 -16.77 -87.13
CA VAL A 363 4.69 -16.44 -86.04
C VAL A 363 4.27 -15.14 -85.34
N LEU A 364 3.95 -14.09 -86.09
CA LEU A 364 3.49 -12.82 -85.53
C LEU A 364 2.20 -13.00 -84.73
N LYS A 365 1.23 -13.76 -85.26
CA LYS A 365 -0.06 -13.97 -84.62
C LYS A 365 0.03 -14.79 -83.31
N GLU A 366 0.77 -15.90 -83.30
CA GLU A 366 0.94 -16.68 -82.05
C GLU A 366 1.75 -15.89 -81.01
N THR A 367 2.73 -15.10 -81.46
CA THR A 367 3.51 -14.19 -80.60
C THR A 367 2.61 -13.14 -79.95
N ALA A 368 1.75 -12.46 -80.72
CA ALA A 368 0.80 -11.46 -80.21
C ALA A 368 -0.29 -12.06 -79.30
N ARG A 369 -0.67 -13.33 -79.49
CA ARG A 369 -1.64 -14.00 -78.63
C ARG A 369 -1.08 -14.36 -77.25
N ARG A 370 0.21 -14.70 -77.18
CA ARG A 370 0.86 -15.20 -75.96
C ARG A 370 1.53 -14.09 -75.14
N LEU A 371 2.05 -13.04 -75.78
CA LEU A 371 2.69 -11.91 -75.11
C LEU A 371 1.82 -11.21 -74.04
N PRO A 372 0.52 -10.98 -74.24
CA PRO A 372 -0.36 -10.41 -73.23
C PRO A 372 -0.52 -11.29 -71.99
N GLU A 373 -0.59 -12.62 -72.19
CA GLU A 373 -0.70 -13.59 -71.09
C GLU A 373 0.59 -13.69 -70.27
N VAL A 374 1.75 -13.50 -70.91
CA VAL A 374 3.08 -13.73 -70.31
C VAL A 374 3.69 -12.45 -69.72
N LEU A 375 3.59 -11.32 -70.43
CA LEU A 375 4.16 -10.04 -70.01
C LEU A 375 3.11 -9.06 -69.47
N GLY A 376 1.83 -9.45 -69.43
CA GLY A 376 0.75 -8.60 -68.91
C GLY A 376 0.52 -7.33 -69.73
N ILE A 377 0.84 -7.34 -71.02
CA ILE A 377 0.72 -6.18 -71.93
C ILE A 377 -0.66 -6.22 -72.59
N PRO A 378 -1.62 -5.38 -72.14
CA PRO A 378 -3.02 -5.50 -72.59
C PRO A 378 -3.25 -4.95 -74.01
N GLU A 379 -2.39 -4.06 -74.52
CA GLU A 379 -2.53 -3.45 -75.85
C GLU A 379 -1.17 -3.34 -76.53
N GLY A 380 -1.07 -3.63 -77.84
CA GLY A 380 0.19 -3.53 -78.55
C GLY A 380 0.12 -3.77 -80.06
N LEU A 381 1.24 -3.55 -80.74
CA LEU A 381 1.39 -3.63 -82.19
C LEU A 381 2.76 -4.23 -82.53
N LEU A 382 2.78 -5.28 -83.35
CA LEU A 382 3.96 -5.91 -83.91
C LEU A 382 3.91 -5.78 -85.43
N VAL A 383 5.03 -5.44 -86.07
CA VAL A 383 5.09 -5.19 -87.51
C VAL A 383 6.38 -5.73 -88.09
N ALA A 384 6.29 -6.39 -89.24
CA ALA A 384 7.36 -6.83 -90.11
C ALA A 384 7.21 -6.15 -91.48
N VAL A 385 8.32 -5.81 -92.12
CA VAL A 385 8.33 -5.12 -93.42
C VAL A 385 9.15 -5.94 -94.41
N SER A 386 8.52 -6.36 -95.52
CA SER A 386 9.23 -7.05 -96.61
C SER A 386 9.98 -6.05 -97.49
N LYS A 387 11.18 -6.41 -97.93
CA LYS A 387 12.05 -5.48 -98.67
C LYS A 387 11.74 -5.41 -100.17
N GLU A 388 11.20 -6.46 -100.79
CA GLU A 388 10.96 -6.48 -102.25
C GLU A 388 9.76 -5.60 -102.65
N ASP A 389 8.64 -5.72 -101.94
CA ASP A 389 7.39 -5.02 -102.28
C ASP A 389 7.06 -3.85 -101.34
N LYS A 390 7.93 -3.60 -100.34
CA LYS A 390 7.66 -2.68 -99.20
C LYS A 390 6.34 -2.98 -98.51
N GLU A 391 5.91 -4.23 -98.55
CA GLU A 391 4.68 -4.66 -97.90
C GLU A 391 4.91 -4.77 -96.39
N VAL A 392 4.03 -4.14 -95.63
CA VAL A 392 4.08 -4.08 -94.16
C VAL A 392 3.06 -5.05 -93.60
N GLN A 393 3.52 -6.17 -93.04
CA GLN A 393 2.67 -7.13 -92.34
C GLN A 393 2.77 -6.95 -90.85
N GLY A 394 1.66 -6.78 -90.15
CA GLY A 394 1.67 -6.62 -88.71
C GLY A 394 0.47 -7.24 -88.03
N VAL A 395 0.55 -7.36 -86.72
CA VAL A 395 -0.56 -7.78 -85.86
C VAL A 395 -0.67 -6.79 -84.72
N TRP A 396 -1.89 -6.37 -84.43
CA TRP A 396 -2.18 -5.54 -83.27
C TRP A 396 -3.13 -6.28 -82.34
N TRP A 397 -3.11 -5.91 -81.06
CA TRP A 397 -4.04 -6.40 -80.06
C TRP A 397 -4.46 -5.29 -79.11
N ASN A 398 -5.64 -5.41 -78.50
CA ASN A 398 -6.16 -4.47 -77.51
C ASN A 398 -6.64 -5.14 -76.22
N ALA A 399 -6.96 -4.33 -75.21
CA ALA A 399 -7.33 -4.79 -73.88
C ALA A 399 -8.68 -5.50 -73.86
N GLN A 400 -9.45 -5.41 -74.96
CA GLN A 400 -10.73 -6.09 -75.16
C GLN A 400 -10.55 -7.49 -75.82
N GLY A 401 -9.31 -7.93 -76.05
CA GLY A 401 -8.99 -9.24 -76.62
C GLY A 401 -9.20 -9.35 -78.12
N GLN A 402 -9.32 -8.21 -78.83
CA GLN A 402 -9.34 -8.19 -80.29
C GLN A 402 -7.91 -8.16 -80.82
N ASP A 403 -7.59 -9.08 -81.72
CA ASP A 403 -6.35 -9.11 -82.48
C ASP A 403 -6.65 -9.25 -83.98
N ASP A 404 -5.89 -8.56 -84.83
CA ASP A 404 -6.01 -8.75 -86.28
C ASP A 404 -4.68 -8.59 -87.00
N VAL A 405 -4.47 -9.42 -88.02
CA VAL A 405 -3.29 -9.39 -88.88
C VAL A 405 -3.61 -8.51 -90.07
N PHE A 406 -2.75 -7.53 -90.35
CA PHE A 406 -2.89 -6.63 -91.47
C PHE A 406 -1.69 -6.73 -92.39
N SER A 407 -1.91 -6.48 -93.67
CA SER A 407 -0.88 -6.30 -94.67
C SER A 407 -1.13 -4.99 -95.42
N LEU A 408 -0.11 -4.15 -95.55
CA LEU A 408 -0.20 -2.87 -96.26
C LEU A 408 0.84 -2.81 -97.36
N SER A 409 0.39 -2.80 -98.61
CA SER A 409 1.26 -2.64 -99.79
C SER A 409 1.24 -1.18 -100.28
N PRO A 410 2.34 -0.63 -100.81
CA PRO A 410 2.36 0.71 -101.41
C PRO A 410 1.67 0.73 -102.79
N GLN A 411 0.70 1.61 -103.01
CA GLN A 411 0.09 1.81 -104.35
C GLN A 411 0.81 2.93 -105.13
N ASN A 412 1.18 2.65 -106.39
CA ASN A 412 1.79 3.63 -107.30
C ASN A 412 0.72 4.41 -108.10
N GLY A 413 0.44 5.66 -107.70
CA GLY A 413 -0.41 6.58 -108.48
C GLY A 413 -0.28 8.06 -108.04
N ASN A 414 0.26 8.90 -108.93
CA ASN A 414 0.32 10.37 -108.92
C ASN A 414 0.34 11.12 -107.56
N GLY A 415 1.54 11.22 -106.96
CA GLY A 415 1.96 12.41 -106.19
C GLY A 415 1.66 12.47 -104.69
N ARG A 416 0.93 11.50 -104.12
CA ARG A 416 0.86 11.29 -102.65
C ARG A 416 0.93 9.80 -102.37
N GLN A 417 1.97 9.34 -101.67
CA GLN A 417 2.05 7.96 -101.17
C GLN A 417 0.95 7.76 -100.12
N GLY A 418 -0.03 6.91 -100.42
CA GLY A 418 -1.06 6.49 -99.47
C GLY A 418 -1.02 4.97 -99.31
N LEU A 419 -1.05 4.50 -98.06
CA LEU A 419 -1.23 3.09 -97.72
C LEU A 419 -2.65 2.64 -98.08
N GLY A 420 -2.83 1.35 -98.36
CA GLY A 420 -4.17 0.74 -98.48
C GLY A 420 -5.03 0.95 -97.23
N ARG A 421 -6.31 0.56 -97.32
CA ARG A 421 -7.34 0.77 -96.28
C ARG A 421 -6.89 0.18 -94.93
N VAL A 422 -6.46 1.03 -94.00
CA VAL A 422 -6.05 0.64 -92.63
C VAL A 422 -7.26 0.05 -91.89
N PRO A 423 -7.14 -1.11 -91.21
CA PRO A 423 -8.20 -1.66 -90.39
C PRO A 423 -8.69 -0.67 -89.31
N GLU A 424 -10.01 -0.56 -89.14
CA GLU A 424 -10.61 0.43 -88.23
C GLU A 424 -10.17 0.23 -86.77
N GLY A 425 -9.95 -1.02 -86.34
CA GLY A 425 -9.45 -1.32 -85.00
C GLY A 425 -8.02 -0.83 -84.73
N LEU A 426 -7.12 -0.99 -85.72
CA LEU A 426 -5.76 -0.44 -85.66
C LEU A 426 -5.78 1.09 -85.60
N ARG A 427 -6.69 1.73 -86.35
CA ARG A 427 -6.87 3.18 -86.35
C ARG A 427 -7.29 3.70 -84.97
N GLN A 428 -8.21 3.01 -84.30
CA GLN A 428 -8.66 3.36 -82.96
C GLN A 428 -7.56 3.20 -81.92
N LEU A 429 -6.75 2.14 -82.01
CA LEU A 429 -5.60 1.92 -81.15
C LEU A 429 -4.60 3.08 -81.27
N LEU A 430 -4.20 3.43 -82.50
CA LEU A 430 -3.26 4.53 -82.77
C LEU A 430 -3.79 5.90 -82.30
N VAL A 431 -5.09 6.17 -82.46
CA VAL A 431 -5.73 7.41 -81.94
C VAL A 431 -5.72 7.45 -80.41
N SER A 432 -5.95 6.30 -79.76
CA SER A 432 -5.92 6.20 -78.30
C SER A 432 -4.51 6.42 -77.73
N PHE A 433 -3.48 5.93 -78.43
CA PHE A 433 -2.07 6.18 -78.11
C PHE A 433 -1.72 7.66 -78.26
N ALA A 434 -2.10 8.28 -79.37
CA ALA A 434 -1.82 9.70 -79.61
C ALA A 434 -2.44 10.63 -78.54
N ARG A 435 -3.65 10.31 -78.05
CA ARG A 435 -4.33 11.05 -76.97
C ARG A 435 -3.69 10.84 -75.60
N ARG A 436 -3.28 9.61 -75.25
CA ARG A 436 -2.68 9.27 -73.95
C ARG A 436 -1.31 9.92 -73.72
N TYR A 437 -0.57 10.20 -74.80
CA TYR A 437 0.80 10.71 -74.74
C TYR A 437 0.98 12.14 -75.28
N SER A 438 -0.12 12.87 -75.47
CA SER A 438 -0.11 14.31 -75.81
C SER A 438 0.72 14.70 -77.04
N PHE A 439 0.71 13.89 -78.11
CA PHE A 439 1.23 14.34 -79.40
C PHE A 439 0.31 15.42 -79.97
N GLY A 440 0.81 16.65 -80.16
CA GLY A 440 0.02 17.79 -80.60
C GLY A 440 -0.58 17.58 -82.00
N VAL A 441 -1.88 17.32 -82.08
CA VAL A 441 -2.60 17.21 -83.36
C VAL A 441 -3.10 18.59 -83.78
N ASN A 442 -2.24 19.40 -84.37
CA ASN A 442 -2.66 20.54 -85.19
C ASN A 442 -2.25 20.28 -86.65
N GLY A 443 -3.13 19.60 -87.38
CA GLY A 443 -3.19 19.68 -88.85
C GLY A 443 -2.41 18.66 -89.69
N ALA A 444 -1.67 17.71 -89.12
CA ALA A 444 -1.06 16.62 -89.89
C ALA A 444 -2.05 15.46 -90.09
N SER A 445 -2.34 15.05 -91.33
CA SER A 445 -3.15 13.85 -91.58
C SER A 445 -2.42 12.61 -91.06
N LEU A 446 -3.15 11.55 -90.69
CA LEU A 446 -2.58 10.25 -90.28
C LEU A 446 -1.53 9.73 -91.29
N ASP A 447 -1.65 10.13 -92.56
CA ASP A 447 -0.71 9.80 -93.65
C ASP A 447 0.70 10.37 -93.42
N SER A 448 0.85 11.42 -92.60
CA SER A 448 2.13 12.06 -92.29
C SER A 448 2.95 11.28 -91.26
N LEU A 449 2.29 10.58 -90.34
CA LEU A 449 2.94 9.74 -89.32
C LEU A 449 3.58 8.48 -89.92
N ILE A 450 3.18 8.12 -91.15
CA ILE A 450 3.63 6.91 -91.86
C ILE A 450 4.43 7.26 -93.12
N GLN A 451 5.00 8.47 -93.22
CA GLN A 451 5.96 8.79 -94.29
C GLN A 451 7.32 8.12 -94.03
N PHE A 452 7.53 7.01 -94.73
CA PHE A 452 8.70 6.14 -94.69
C PHE A 452 9.96 6.80 -95.26
N HIS A 453 10.87 7.32 -94.42
CA HIS A 453 12.27 7.58 -94.81
C HIS A 453 13.22 7.04 -93.70
N ASN A 454 13.91 5.91 -94.00
CA ASN A 454 14.96 5.19 -93.24
C ASN A 454 14.56 4.26 -92.04
N PRO A 455 15.35 3.20 -91.76
CA PRO A 455 14.82 1.87 -91.37
C PRO A 455 14.73 1.61 -89.86
N TYR A 456 14.44 2.62 -89.04
CA TYR A 456 14.20 2.41 -87.61
C TYR A 456 13.00 3.23 -87.15
N VAL A 457 11.90 2.54 -86.83
CA VAL A 457 10.82 3.10 -86.04
C VAL A 457 10.79 2.33 -84.73
N ALA A 458 11.26 2.96 -83.66
CA ALA A 458 11.15 2.46 -82.30
C ALA A 458 9.92 3.11 -81.66
N VAL A 459 8.95 2.30 -81.22
CA VAL A 459 7.86 2.77 -80.36
C VAL A 459 8.16 2.28 -78.94
N PRO A 460 8.29 3.18 -77.95
CA PRO A 460 8.60 2.80 -76.58
C PRO A 460 7.40 2.10 -75.93
N LEU A 461 7.66 0.95 -75.30
CA LEU A 461 6.69 0.27 -74.43
C LEU A 461 6.78 0.87 -73.02
N LEU A 462 5.67 1.44 -72.54
CA LEU A 462 5.56 2.01 -71.20
C LEU A 462 4.70 1.10 -70.33
N ILE A 463 5.24 0.65 -69.21
CA ILE A 463 4.51 -0.05 -68.15
C ILE A 463 4.60 0.83 -66.90
N GLU A 464 3.45 1.24 -66.37
CA GLU A 464 3.32 2.07 -65.15
C GLU A 464 4.21 3.34 -65.14
N GLY A 465 4.37 3.98 -66.30
CA GLY A 465 5.15 5.22 -66.43
C GLY A 465 6.66 5.04 -66.54
N ALA A 466 7.18 3.80 -66.59
CA ALA A 466 8.59 3.50 -66.86
C ALA A 466 8.76 2.84 -68.25
N VAL A 467 9.86 3.16 -68.93
CA VAL A 467 10.22 2.55 -70.24
C VAL A 467 10.63 1.10 -70.00
N ALA A 468 9.76 0.17 -70.42
CA ALA A 468 9.93 -1.27 -70.22
C ALA A 468 10.64 -1.97 -71.40
N GLY A 469 10.75 -1.32 -72.56
CA GLY A 469 11.51 -1.84 -73.70
C GLY A 469 11.23 -1.13 -75.02
N GLU A 470 11.97 -1.52 -76.06
CA GLU A 470 11.84 -1.05 -77.45
C GLU A 470 11.49 -2.23 -78.37
N VAL A 471 10.48 -2.04 -79.24
CA VAL A 471 10.21 -2.99 -80.35
C VAL A 471 11.09 -2.62 -81.53
N VAL A 472 11.88 -3.59 -82.03
CA VAL A 472 12.83 -3.39 -83.14
C VAL A 472 12.29 -4.05 -84.42
N VAL A 473 12.21 -3.28 -85.50
CA VAL A 473 11.87 -3.74 -86.85
C VAL A 473 13.15 -4.25 -87.53
N LEU A 474 13.13 -5.45 -88.12
CA LEU A 474 14.28 -6.01 -88.86
C LEU A 474 14.04 -5.93 -90.37
N GLU A 475 15.10 -5.56 -91.11
CA GLU A 475 15.13 -5.49 -92.58
C GLU A 475 15.51 -6.86 -93.19
N GLU A 476 14.75 -7.31 -94.20
CA GLU A 476 14.94 -8.61 -94.86
C GLU A 476 16.27 -8.72 -95.66
N ALA A 477 16.99 -7.60 -95.89
CA ALA A 477 18.26 -7.60 -96.64
C ALA A 477 19.50 -8.15 -95.91
N LEU A 478 19.39 -8.56 -94.66
CA LEU A 478 20.47 -9.33 -94.02
C LEU A 478 20.35 -10.84 -94.25
N LEU A 479 19.40 -11.28 -95.10
CA LEU A 479 19.02 -12.69 -95.29
C LEU A 479 19.40 -13.33 -96.64
N HIS A 480 19.95 -12.62 -97.64
CA HIS A 480 20.35 -13.28 -98.89
C HIS A 480 21.67 -12.75 -99.49
N ASP A 481 22.66 -13.63 -99.62
CA ASP A 481 23.49 -13.73 -100.82
C ASP A 481 24.10 -15.15 -100.97
N SER A 482 23.26 -16.13 -101.29
CA SER A 482 23.62 -17.27 -102.16
C SER A 482 22.41 -18.13 -102.53
N PRO A 483 22.40 -18.77 -103.71
CA PRO A 483 21.21 -19.36 -104.31
C PRO A 483 21.19 -20.88 -104.15
N GLU A 484 20.45 -21.39 -103.16
CA GLU A 484 19.87 -22.74 -103.13
C GLU A 484 18.84 -22.83 -101.97
N PRO A 485 17.63 -23.41 -102.16
CA PRO A 485 16.69 -23.67 -101.06
C PRO A 485 16.86 -25.10 -100.53
N PRO A 486 16.25 -25.52 -99.40
CA PRO A 486 15.92 -24.85 -98.14
C PRO A 486 16.45 -25.66 -96.92
N ARG A 487 16.16 -25.17 -95.70
CA ARG A 487 16.49 -25.71 -94.35
C ARG A 487 17.82 -25.22 -93.82
N ASP A 488 17.79 -24.21 -92.94
CA ASP A 488 18.74 -24.23 -91.84
C ASP A 488 18.29 -23.38 -90.64
N VAL A 489 18.53 -24.00 -89.48
CA VAL A 489 18.23 -23.60 -88.09
C VAL A 489 18.83 -22.23 -87.70
N THR A 490 19.64 -21.63 -88.57
CA THR A 490 20.42 -20.40 -88.35
C THR A 490 19.62 -19.10 -88.19
N VAL A 491 18.37 -19.02 -88.69
CA VAL A 491 17.51 -17.82 -88.49
C VAL A 491 16.96 -17.78 -87.05
N TYR A 492 16.47 -18.92 -86.56
CA TYR A 492 16.06 -19.09 -85.16
C TYR A 492 17.26 -18.98 -84.20
N GLU A 493 18.44 -19.45 -84.60
CA GLU A 493 19.68 -19.29 -83.84
C GLU A 493 20.13 -17.81 -83.72
N ARG A 494 19.84 -16.97 -84.72
CA ARG A 494 20.15 -15.52 -84.71
C ARG A 494 19.12 -14.69 -83.95
N LEU A 495 17.82 -14.99 -84.09
CA LEU A 495 16.77 -14.44 -83.20
C LEU A 495 17.03 -14.84 -81.74
N GLY A 496 17.45 -16.08 -81.51
CA GLY A 496 17.94 -16.56 -80.22
C GLY A 496 19.16 -15.79 -79.72
N LYS A 497 20.12 -15.42 -80.56
CA LYS A 497 21.28 -14.58 -80.19
C LYS A 497 20.92 -13.13 -79.88
N ILE A 498 19.92 -12.55 -80.55
CA ILE A 498 19.44 -11.18 -80.29
C ILE A 498 18.59 -11.13 -79.00
N LEU A 499 17.69 -12.09 -78.80
CA LEU A 499 16.98 -12.29 -77.53
C LEU A 499 17.97 -12.61 -76.39
N ALA A 500 19.00 -13.43 -76.62
CA ALA A 500 20.07 -13.70 -75.66
C ALA A 500 20.96 -12.48 -75.38
N SER A 501 21.09 -11.53 -76.32
CA SER A 501 21.79 -10.26 -76.12
C SER A 501 20.93 -9.26 -75.33
N ALA A 502 19.62 -9.21 -75.57
CA ALA A 502 18.67 -8.44 -74.77
C ALA A 502 18.54 -9.01 -73.34
N LEU A 503 18.47 -10.35 -73.20
CA LEU A 503 18.53 -11.06 -71.92
C LEU A 503 19.90 -10.95 -71.25
N SER A 504 21.01 -10.87 -72.00
CA SER A 504 22.34 -10.57 -71.43
C SER A 504 22.45 -9.14 -70.93
N ARG A 505 21.76 -8.18 -71.55
CA ARG A 505 21.63 -6.80 -71.04
C ARG A 505 20.74 -6.75 -69.80
N ALA A 506 19.63 -7.49 -69.77
CA ALA A 506 18.82 -7.66 -68.56
C ALA A 506 19.62 -8.33 -67.42
N ARG A 507 20.43 -9.35 -67.75
CA ARG A 507 21.35 -10.04 -66.84
C ARG A 507 22.54 -9.17 -66.40
N LEU A 508 22.99 -8.21 -67.22
CA LEU A 508 23.98 -7.19 -66.86
C LEU A 508 23.39 -6.14 -65.90
N VAL A 509 22.12 -5.76 -66.10
CA VAL A 509 21.38 -4.93 -65.14
C VAL A 509 21.16 -5.69 -63.84
N GLU A 510 20.87 -6.99 -63.90
CA GLU A 510 20.74 -7.88 -62.74
C GLU A 510 22.09 -8.16 -62.06
N GLN A 511 23.21 -8.27 -62.79
CA GLN A 511 24.58 -8.32 -62.23
C GLN A 511 25.02 -6.97 -61.63
N SER A 512 24.56 -5.84 -62.19
CA SER A 512 24.70 -4.52 -61.56
C SER A 512 23.83 -4.41 -60.30
N ARG A 513 22.67 -5.08 -60.26
CA ARG A 513 21.82 -5.24 -59.08
C ARG A 513 22.46 -6.16 -58.05
N GLU A 514 23.08 -7.27 -58.43
CA GLU A 514 23.84 -8.18 -57.56
C GLU A 514 25.13 -7.53 -57.04
N LYS A 515 25.84 -6.73 -57.86
CA LYS A 515 26.98 -5.92 -57.40
C LYS A 515 26.51 -4.75 -56.53
N GLY A 516 25.36 -4.17 -56.82
CA GLY A 516 24.68 -3.19 -55.97
C GLY A 516 24.26 -3.80 -54.64
N GLU A 517 23.71 -5.01 -54.63
CA GLU A 517 23.35 -5.79 -53.44
C GLU A 517 24.59 -6.28 -52.70
N SER A 518 25.69 -6.62 -53.37
CA SER A 518 26.97 -6.99 -52.76
C SER A 518 27.70 -5.78 -52.19
N LEU A 519 27.58 -4.60 -52.81
CA LEU A 519 28.07 -3.34 -52.28
C LEU A 519 27.19 -2.87 -51.11
N THR A 520 25.87 -3.09 -51.20
CA THR A 520 24.91 -2.86 -50.10
C THR A 520 25.14 -3.87 -48.97
N ARG A 521 25.53 -5.12 -49.26
CA ARG A 521 25.90 -6.14 -48.27
C ARG A 521 27.26 -5.82 -47.65
N ALA A 522 28.24 -5.34 -48.41
CA ALA A 522 29.53 -4.86 -47.88
C ALA A 522 29.38 -3.56 -47.07
N LEU A 523 28.50 -2.63 -47.48
CA LEU A 523 28.12 -1.44 -46.70
C LEU A 523 27.29 -1.83 -45.46
N ALA A 524 26.45 -2.85 -45.56
CA ALA A 524 25.73 -3.42 -44.43
C ALA A 524 26.66 -4.18 -43.49
N GLU A 525 27.68 -4.88 -43.95
CA GLU A 525 28.70 -5.58 -43.16
C GLU A 525 29.67 -4.58 -42.51
N ALA A 526 30.12 -3.55 -43.23
CA ALA A 526 30.89 -2.44 -42.66
C ALA A 526 30.03 -1.62 -41.67
N GLY A 527 28.75 -1.42 -41.99
CA GLY A 527 27.75 -0.84 -41.10
C GLY A 527 27.47 -1.71 -39.88
N TRP A 528 27.46 -3.04 -40.01
CA TRP A 528 27.29 -4.01 -38.93
C TRP A 528 28.56 -4.12 -38.08
N ALA A 529 29.76 -4.00 -38.66
CA ALA A 529 31.03 -3.93 -37.96
C ALA A 529 31.20 -2.61 -37.20
N MET A 530 30.84 -1.47 -37.81
CA MET A 530 30.80 -0.18 -37.11
C MET A 530 29.70 -0.13 -36.04
N LYS A 531 28.53 -0.73 -36.30
CA LYS A 531 27.46 -0.93 -35.31
C LYS A 531 27.90 -1.90 -34.23
N ASN A 532 28.70 -2.93 -34.50
CA ASN A 532 29.25 -3.85 -33.51
C ASN A 532 30.36 -3.22 -32.68
N LEU A 533 31.23 -2.42 -33.28
CA LEU A 533 32.25 -1.67 -32.54
C LEU A 533 31.57 -0.61 -31.66
N ARG A 534 30.61 0.14 -32.21
CA ARG A 534 29.80 1.10 -31.43
C ARG A 534 28.94 0.41 -30.39
N THR A 535 28.34 -0.75 -30.67
CA THR A 535 27.57 -1.50 -29.66
C THR A 535 28.47 -2.22 -28.68
N THR A 536 29.72 -2.56 -28.99
CA THR A 536 30.66 -3.14 -28.02
C THR A 536 31.25 -2.05 -27.14
N GLN A 537 31.60 -0.91 -27.70
CA GLN A 537 32.05 0.26 -26.96
C GLN A 537 30.91 0.87 -26.15
N LYS A 538 29.70 0.93 -26.71
CA LYS A 538 28.48 1.25 -25.98
C LYS A 538 28.14 0.17 -24.96
N LYS A 539 28.29 -1.14 -25.23
CA LYS A 539 28.08 -2.18 -24.21
C LYS A 539 29.10 -2.07 -23.09
N TYR A 540 30.36 -1.76 -23.37
CA TYR A 540 31.39 -1.57 -22.36
C TYR A 540 31.16 -0.30 -21.55
N GLN A 541 30.76 0.78 -22.21
CA GLN A 541 30.41 2.04 -21.54
C GLN A 541 29.11 1.89 -20.76
N ASP A 542 28.06 1.30 -21.34
CA ASP A 542 26.81 0.93 -20.70
C ASP A 542 27.05 -0.07 -19.56
N GLU A 543 28.04 -0.97 -19.64
CA GLU A 543 28.39 -1.91 -18.57
C GLU A 543 29.16 -1.21 -17.45
N LYS A 544 30.07 -0.29 -17.77
CA LYS A 544 30.77 0.55 -16.79
C LYS A 544 29.80 1.52 -16.10
N ASP A 545 28.93 2.17 -16.87
CA ASP A 545 27.89 3.07 -16.40
C ASP A 545 26.82 2.28 -15.65
N ARG A 546 26.48 1.06 -16.07
CA ARG A 546 25.62 0.13 -15.32
C ARG A 546 26.28 -0.30 -14.03
N LEU A 547 27.57 -0.60 -13.98
CA LEU A 547 28.26 -0.96 -12.74
C LEU A 547 28.36 0.23 -11.79
N ALA A 548 28.68 1.43 -12.30
CA ALA A 548 28.68 2.67 -11.53
C ALA A 548 27.27 3.00 -11.00
N THR A 549 26.26 2.95 -11.87
CA THR A 549 24.84 3.13 -11.52
C THR A 549 24.39 2.05 -10.55
N THR A 550 24.83 0.80 -10.71
CA THR A 550 24.53 -0.31 -9.79
C THR A 550 25.08 0.04 -8.42
N LEU A 551 26.37 0.35 -8.31
CA LEU A 551 27.03 0.72 -7.04
C LEU A 551 26.43 1.98 -6.38
N GLU A 552 26.00 2.97 -7.16
CA GLU A 552 25.31 4.17 -6.68
C GLU A 552 23.86 3.92 -6.27
N SER A 553 23.19 2.98 -6.96
CA SER A 553 21.82 2.56 -6.68
C SER A 553 21.71 1.61 -5.48
N ILE A 554 22.81 0.94 -5.09
CA ILE A 554 22.85 0.13 -3.87
C ILE A 554 22.48 1.03 -2.69
N ALA A 555 21.40 0.65 -2.02
CA ALA A 555 20.85 1.43 -0.91
C ALA A 555 21.74 1.37 0.34
N ASP A 556 22.46 0.26 0.51
CA ASP A 556 23.42 0.03 1.58
C ASP A 556 24.73 0.80 1.30
N ALA A 557 25.36 1.26 2.38
CA ALA A 557 26.67 1.89 2.28
C ALA A 557 27.71 0.84 1.92
N VAL A 558 28.39 1.04 0.79
CA VAL A 558 29.46 0.16 0.31
C VAL A 558 30.78 0.91 0.39
N ILE A 559 31.72 0.35 1.14
CA ILE A 559 33.04 0.91 1.37
C ILE A 559 34.07 -0.18 1.09
N ALA A 560 35.01 0.07 0.19
CA ALA A 560 36.15 -0.81 -0.01
C ALA A 560 37.43 -0.17 0.52
N THR A 561 38.34 -1.02 1.01
CA THR A 561 39.66 -0.63 1.53
C THR A 561 40.76 -1.44 0.85
N ASP A 562 41.98 -0.94 0.83
CA ASP A 562 43.17 -1.73 0.52
C ASP A 562 43.61 -2.59 1.73
N THR A 563 44.75 -3.28 1.60
CA THR A 563 45.28 -4.14 2.67
C THR A 563 45.81 -3.35 3.89
N ASP A 564 46.09 -2.06 3.72
CA ASP A 564 46.51 -1.14 4.79
C ASP A 564 45.32 -0.42 5.45
N GLY A 565 44.08 -0.75 5.05
CA GLY A 565 42.86 -0.16 5.60
C GLY A 565 42.50 1.23 5.06
N ARG A 566 43.14 1.67 3.96
CA ARG A 566 42.80 2.94 3.31
C ARG A 566 41.61 2.75 2.38
N VAL A 567 40.65 3.67 2.43
CA VAL A 567 39.44 3.63 1.61
C VAL A 567 39.79 3.80 0.14
N THR A 568 39.40 2.84 -0.69
CA THR A 568 39.58 2.86 -2.15
C THR A 568 38.28 3.09 -2.91
N LEU A 569 37.14 2.77 -2.29
CA LEU A 569 35.80 2.99 -2.85
C LEU A 569 34.84 3.44 -1.76
N PHE A 570 34.03 4.45 -2.07
CA PHE A 570 33.06 5.01 -1.15
C PHE A 570 31.80 5.44 -1.91
N ASN A 571 30.75 4.63 -1.89
CA ASN A 571 29.56 4.90 -2.69
C ASN A 571 28.69 6.03 -2.09
N GLY A 572 27.75 6.57 -2.88
CA GLY A 572 26.89 7.66 -2.42
C GLY A 572 26.03 7.31 -1.19
N ALA A 573 25.72 6.03 -0.96
CA ALA A 573 25.03 5.60 0.25
C ALA A 573 25.92 5.68 1.51
N ALA A 574 27.20 5.34 1.40
CA ALA A 574 28.19 5.53 2.45
C ALA A 574 28.32 7.02 2.83
N ALA A 575 28.31 7.91 1.84
CA ALA A 575 28.37 9.35 2.08
C ALA A 575 27.17 9.88 2.87
N ARG A 576 25.94 9.51 2.46
CA ARG A 576 24.71 9.89 3.18
C ARG A 576 24.62 9.28 4.57
N LEU A 577 25.12 8.05 4.74
CA LEU A 577 25.02 7.33 6.01
C LEU A 577 25.97 7.92 7.05
N THR A 578 27.25 8.11 6.67
CA THR A 578 28.35 8.53 7.57
C THR A 578 28.51 10.04 7.71
N GLY A 579 28.13 10.82 6.69
CA GLY A 579 28.32 12.28 6.63
C GLY A 579 29.66 12.74 6.03
N TRP A 580 30.43 11.83 5.42
CA TRP A 580 31.69 12.12 4.71
C TRP A 580 31.49 12.07 3.20
N SER A 581 32.15 12.93 2.42
CA SER A 581 32.11 12.80 0.95
C SER A 581 33.09 11.73 0.46
N ALA A 582 32.90 11.22 -0.76
CA ALA A 582 33.84 10.28 -1.36
C ALA A 582 35.24 10.90 -1.52
N ASP A 583 35.31 12.18 -1.93
CA ASP A 583 36.58 12.91 -2.09
C ASP A 583 37.34 13.11 -0.78
N GLU A 584 36.62 13.24 0.34
CA GLU A 584 37.21 13.35 1.67
C GLU A 584 37.63 11.98 2.24
N ALA A 585 36.90 10.92 1.89
CA ALA A 585 37.06 9.59 2.46
C ALA A 585 38.12 8.75 1.73
N VAL A 586 38.21 8.84 0.40
CA VAL A 586 39.16 8.04 -0.40
C VAL A 586 40.61 8.39 -0.02
N GLY A 587 41.42 7.37 0.25
CA GLY A 587 42.81 7.47 0.70
C GLY A 587 42.99 7.68 2.22
N LYS A 588 41.91 7.95 2.96
CA LYS A 588 41.92 8.00 4.44
C LYS A 588 41.76 6.62 5.05
N ASP A 589 42.13 6.49 6.31
CA ASP A 589 41.91 5.29 7.10
C ASP A 589 40.40 5.04 7.31
N PHE A 590 39.97 3.78 7.23
CA PHE A 590 38.58 3.37 7.42
C PHE A 590 37.98 3.88 8.74
N SER A 591 38.74 3.84 9.83
CA SER A 591 38.28 4.27 11.17
C SER A 591 38.07 5.79 11.28
N HIS A 592 38.64 6.56 10.36
CA HIS A 592 38.43 8.02 10.29
C HIS A 592 37.01 8.37 9.82
N CYS A 593 36.48 7.59 8.89
CA CYS A 593 35.18 7.84 8.26
C CYS A 593 34.04 7.02 8.88
N VAL A 594 34.37 5.88 9.51
CA VAL A 594 33.40 4.92 10.05
C VAL A 594 33.76 4.56 11.50
N ARG A 595 33.03 5.15 12.45
CA ARG A 595 33.18 4.87 13.89
C ARG A 595 32.05 3.95 14.37
N LEU A 596 32.40 2.69 14.65
CA LEU A 596 31.45 1.66 15.08
C LEU A 596 31.52 1.47 16.59
N VAL A 597 30.37 1.53 17.27
CA VAL A 597 30.25 1.39 18.73
C VAL A 597 29.20 0.34 19.10
N HIS A 598 29.41 -0.37 20.20
CA HIS A 598 28.37 -1.23 20.77
C HIS A 598 27.22 -0.39 21.35
N ALA A 599 25.97 -0.73 21.03
CA ALA A 599 24.79 0.03 21.45
C ALA A 599 24.58 0.02 22.97
N GLU A 600 24.91 -1.09 23.65
CA GLU A 600 24.73 -1.25 25.10
C GLU A 600 25.94 -0.75 25.90
N THR A 601 27.15 -1.19 25.54
CA THR A 601 28.38 -0.88 26.30
C THR A 601 29.03 0.45 25.89
N LYS A 602 28.64 1.01 24.74
CA LYS A 602 29.21 2.22 24.13
C LYS A 602 30.70 2.13 23.77
N GLU A 603 31.29 0.95 23.80
CA GLU A 603 32.70 0.73 23.46
C GLU A 603 32.94 0.77 21.95
N LEU A 604 34.08 1.33 21.53
CA LEU A 604 34.48 1.41 20.12
C LEU A 604 35.02 0.07 19.63
N LEU A 605 34.53 -0.40 18.48
CA LEU A 605 35.03 -1.59 17.83
C LEU A 605 36.43 -1.33 17.24
N LYS A 606 37.45 -2.03 17.74
CA LYS A 606 38.85 -1.88 17.30
C LYS A 606 39.14 -2.74 16.06
N ASP A 607 39.87 -2.16 15.11
CA ASP A 607 40.44 -2.79 13.91
C ASP A 607 39.52 -3.80 13.18
N PRO A 608 38.41 -3.32 12.59
CA PRO A 608 37.51 -4.19 11.81
C PRO A 608 38.15 -4.74 10.53
N VAL A 609 39.14 -4.05 9.93
CA VAL A 609 39.80 -4.46 8.68
C VAL A 609 40.75 -5.63 8.94
N GLY A 610 41.63 -5.53 9.94
CA GLY A 610 42.58 -6.60 10.28
C GLY A 610 41.90 -7.90 10.69
N ARG A 611 40.71 -7.82 11.31
CA ARG A 611 39.89 -8.99 11.67
C ARG A 611 39.35 -9.76 10.46
N VAL A 612 39.04 -9.09 9.35
CA VAL A 612 38.59 -9.77 8.12
C VAL A 612 39.77 -10.32 7.33
N LEU A 613 40.85 -9.56 7.21
CA LEU A 613 42.06 -10.00 6.50
C LEU A 613 42.72 -11.22 7.16
N SER A 614 42.74 -11.30 8.50
CA SER A 614 43.32 -12.44 9.23
C SER A 614 42.49 -13.73 9.14
N ARG A 615 41.18 -13.65 8.92
CA ARG A 615 40.28 -14.82 8.83
C ARG A 615 40.07 -15.33 7.41
N ALA A 616 40.33 -14.51 6.39
CA ALA A 616 40.07 -14.82 4.98
C ALA A 616 38.63 -15.30 4.69
N SER A 617 37.65 -14.87 5.50
CA SER A 617 36.23 -15.25 5.39
C SER A 617 35.33 -14.05 5.66
N THR A 618 34.09 -14.08 5.18
CA THR A 618 33.07 -13.06 5.48
C THR A 618 32.80 -13.01 6.99
N LEU A 619 32.78 -11.80 7.53
CA LEU A 619 32.43 -11.49 8.92
C LEU A 619 31.12 -10.72 8.92
N GLU A 620 30.08 -11.31 9.50
CA GLU A 620 28.88 -10.59 9.90
C GLU A 620 29.04 -10.13 11.35
N LEU A 621 28.89 -8.84 11.60
CA LEU A 621 28.91 -8.32 12.96
C LEU A 621 27.52 -8.48 13.60
N PRO A 622 27.44 -8.84 14.89
CA PRO A 622 26.17 -9.10 15.57
C PRO A 622 25.26 -7.88 15.64
N ASN A 623 23.96 -8.13 15.78
CA ASN A 623 22.95 -7.09 16.04
C ASN A 623 23.29 -6.31 17.32
N GLY A 624 23.16 -4.97 17.28
CA GLY A 624 23.48 -4.09 18.43
C GLY A 624 24.74 -3.23 18.26
N ILE A 625 25.13 -2.94 17.01
CA ILE A 625 26.17 -1.97 16.69
C ILE A 625 25.52 -0.69 16.16
N ASP A 626 25.95 0.43 16.70
CA ASP A 626 25.61 1.76 16.19
C ASP A 626 26.81 2.33 15.42
N LEU A 627 26.50 3.00 14.32
CA LEU A 627 27.42 3.89 13.63
C LEU A 627 27.29 5.29 14.24
N GLU A 628 28.42 5.87 14.65
CA GLU A 628 28.51 7.28 15.02
C GLU A 628 28.88 8.09 13.76
N THR A 629 27.96 8.98 13.34
CA THR A 629 28.12 9.80 12.14
C THR A 629 28.97 11.06 12.43
N ARG A 630 29.39 11.77 11.38
CA ARG A 630 30.27 12.97 11.50
C ARG A 630 29.72 14.06 12.43
N ASP A 631 28.40 14.19 12.52
CA ASP A 631 27.66 15.14 13.39
C ASP A 631 27.45 14.62 14.83
N GLY A 632 27.95 13.41 15.15
CA GLY A 632 27.79 12.77 16.45
C GLY A 632 26.48 12.00 16.64
N THR A 633 25.61 11.94 15.62
CA THR A 633 24.37 11.16 15.68
C THR A 633 24.69 9.65 15.67
N ARG A 634 23.98 8.87 16.49
CA ARG A 634 24.11 7.40 16.48
C ARG A 634 22.98 6.77 15.69
N LYS A 635 23.34 5.87 14.77
CA LYS A 635 22.38 5.13 13.94
C LYS A 635 22.61 3.62 14.10
N PRO A 636 21.58 2.82 14.40
CA PRO A 636 21.72 1.37 14.43
C PRO A 636 22.03 0.85 13.03
N VAL A 637 23.07 0.01 12.91
CA VAL A 637 23.53 -0.54 11.63
C VAL A 637 23.75 -2.04 11.68
N GLY A 638 23.51 -2.70 10.56
CA GLY A 638 23.95 -4.08 10.29
C GLY A 638 25.17 -4.04 9.38
N ILE A 639 26.18 -4.87 9.65
CA ILE A 639 27.47 -4.79 8.94
C ILE A 639 27.91 -6.18 8.52
N ALA A 640 28.15 -6.32 7.21
CA ALA A 640 28.84 -7.47 6.62
C ALA A 640 30.16 -6.99 6.00
N ALA A 641 31.23 -7.75 6.22
CA ALA A 641 32.55 -7.42 5.70
C ALA A 641 33.23 -8.66 5.09
N SER A 642 33.78 -8.53 3.90
CA SER A 642 34.39 -9.64 3.15
C SER A 642 35.73 -9.25 2.53
N PRO A 643 36.71 -10.17 2.43
CA PRO A 643 37.97 -9.87 1.75
C PRO A 643 37.76 -9.78 0.22
N ILE A 644 38.44 -8.83 -0.41
CA ILE A 644 38.52 -8.71 -1.87
C ILE A 644 39.74 -9.53 -2.31
N LEU A 645 39.52 -10.63 -3.06
CA LEU A 645 40.59 -11.50 -3.54
C LEU A 645 41.04 -11.13 -4.95
N GLY A 646 42.35 -11.14 -5.19
CA GLY A 646 42.95 -11.05 -6.52
C GLY A 646 42.85 -12.37 -7.30
N GLY A 647 43.15 -12.32 -8.60
CA GLY A 647 43.18 -13.53 -9.46
C GLY A 647 44.27 -14.56 -9.07
N ASP A 648 45.19 -14.17 -8.18
CA ASP A 648 46.20 -15.01 -7.55
C ASP A 648 45.76 -15.60 -6.20
N GLY A 649 44.50 -15.37 -5.80
CA GLY A 649 43.93 -15.84 -4.53
C GLY A 649 44.39 -15.05 -3.30
N LYS A 650 45.18 -13.99 -3.46
CA LYS A 650 45.64 -13.14 -2.35
C LYS A 650 44.66 -12.01 -2.06
N PRO A 651 44.45 -11.62 -0.79
CA PRO A 651 43.60 -10.48 -0.46
C PRO A 651 44.24 -9.18 -0.94
N LYS A 652 43.48 -8.39 -1.69
CA LYS A 652 43.82 -7.03 -2.15
C LYS A 652 43.20 -5.94 -1.28
N GLY A 653 42.28 -6.31 -0.39
CA GLY A 653 41.53 -5.36 0.42
C GLY A 653 40.32 -5.97 1.12
N VAL A 654 39.47 -5.14 1.70
CA VAL A 654 38.20 -5.55 2.35
C VAL A 654 37.07 -4.69 1.84
N ILE A 655 35.92 -5.30 1.55
CA ILE A 655 34.66 -4.63 1.25
C ILE A 655 33.70 -4.73 2.43
N PHE A 656 33.10 -3.60 2.80
CA PHE A 656 32.11 -3.46 3.85
C PHE A 656 30.77 -3.08 3.22
N ALA A 657 29.71 -3.79 3.60
CA ALA A 657 28.32 -3.44 3.36
C ALA A 657 27.69 -3.06 4.71
N ILE A 658 27.29 -1.80 4.84
CA ILE A 658 26.71 -1.24 6.06
C ILE A 658 25.26 -0.83 5.77
N ARG A 659 24.32 -1.47 6.45
CA ARG A 659 22.88 -1.23 6.31
C ARG A 659 22.37 -0.39 7.47
N ASP A 660 21.65 0.68 7.17
CA ASP A 660 20.93 1.49 8.18
C ASP A 660 19.67 0.75 8.65
N LEU A 661 19.65 0.33 9.91
CA LEU A 661 18.52 -0.39 10.52
C LEU A 661 17.50 0.54 11.20
N THR A 662 17.69 1.86 11.13
CA THR A 662 16.82 2.84 11.80
C THR A 662 15.36 2.70 11.36
N TYR A 663 15.13 2.54 10.05
CA TYR A 663 13.78 2.44 9.51
C TYR A 663 13.15 1.07 9.76
N GLN A 664 13.95 0.00 9.67
CA GLN A 664 13.48 -1.35 9.96
C GLN A 664 12.98 -1.47 11.41
N LYS A 665 13.77 -0.99 12.39
CA LYS A 665 13.35 -0.97 13.80
C LYS A 665 12.11 -0.10 14.04
N LYS A 666 11.96 1.03 13.32
CA LYS A 666 10.75 1.87 13.39
C LYS A 666 9.53 1.18 12.77
N MET A 667 9.69 0.51 11.64
CA MET A 667 8.62 -0.22 10.97
C MET A 667 8.16 -1.43 11.79
N GLU A 668 9.10 -2.17 12.38
CA GLU A 668 8.79 -3.27 13.31
C GLU A 668 7.95 -2.75 14.49
N ALA A 669 8.31 -1.59 15.05
CA ALA A 669 7.52 -0.95 16.10
C ALA A 669 6.12 -0.50 15.61
N GLU A 670 6.01 0.06 14.40
CA GLU A 670 4.73 0.49 13.80
C GLU A 670 3.83 -0.70 13.41
N VAL A 671 4.39 -1.80 12.92
CA VAL A 671 3.63 -3.03 12.64
C VAL A 671 3.09 -3.63 13.93
N ILE A 672 3.88 -3.64 15.01
CA ILE A 672 3.42 -4.04 16.34
C ILE A 672 2.28 -3.12 16.81
N ARG A 673 2.36 -1.82 16.54
CA ARG A 673 1.32 -0.84 16.87
C ARG A 673 0.04 -1.01 16.03
N ALA A 674 0.18 -1.24 14.73
CA ALA A 674 -0.93 -1.47 13.81
C ALA A 674 -1.65 -2.79 14.11
N ARG A 675 -0.91 -3.87 14.41
CA ARG A 675 -1.49 -5.14 14.87
C ARG A 675 -2.28 -4.96 16.17
N LYS A 676 -1.78 -4.16 17.12
CA LYS A 676 -2.54 -3.78 18.32
C LYS A 676 -3.84 -3.04 17.98
N LEU A 677 -3.83 -2.13 17.01
CA LEU A 677 -5.01 -1.35 16.60
C LEU A 677 -6.04 -2.20 15.82
N ASP A 678 -5.60 -3.14 15.00
CA ASP A 678 -6.51 -4.06 14.28
C ASP A 678 -7.19 -5.05 15.24
N SER A 679 -6.48 -5.51 16.28
CA SER A 679 -7.10 -6.23 17.39
C SER A 679 -8.16 -5.37 18.09
N VAL A 680 -7.95 -4.06 18.27
CA VAL A 680 -8.94 -3.13 18.87
C VAL A 680 -10.21 -2.97 18.04
N ARG A 681 -10.11 -3.03 16.71
CA ARG A 681 -11.29 -2.95 15.82
C ARG A 681 -12.20 -4.19 15.91
N ILE A 682 -11.62 -5.39 16.05
CA ILE A 682 -12.37 -6.63 16.29
C ILE A 682 -12.91 -6.66 17.74
N LEU A 683 -12.17 -6.07 18.69
CA LEU A 683 -12.58 -5.98 20.10
C LEU A 683 -13.94 -5.28 20.27
N ALA A 684 -14.18 -4.18 19.55
CA ALA A 684 -15.34 -3.31 19.79
C ALA A 684 -16.72 -3.98 19.60
N GLY A 685 -16.85 -4.92 18.65
CA GLY A 685 -18.13 -5.57 18.34
C GLY A 685 -18.58 -6.60 19.39
N GLY A 686 -17.64 -7.39 19.92
CA GLY A 686 -17.93 -8.39 20.97
C GLY A 686 -18.18 -7.73 22.33
N ILE A 687 -17.43 -6.67 22.65
CA ILE A 687 -17.58 -5.92 23.91
C ILE A 687 -18.94 -5.26 24.01
N ALA A 688 -19.42 -4.63 22.92
CA ALA A 688 -20.72 -3.97 22.92
C ALA A 688 -21.87 -4.95 23.20
N HIS A 689 -21.77 -6.16 22.66
CA HIS A 689 -22.76 -7.22 22.90
C HIS A 689 -22.77 -7.67 24.37
N ASP A 690 -21.62 -7.95 24.96
CA ASP A 690 -21.53 -8.44 26.34
C ASP A 690 -21.92 -7.36 27.34
N PHE A 691 -21.55 -6.10 27.08
CA PHE A 691 -21.98 -4.96 27.88
C PHE A 691 -23.51 -4.82 27.88
N ASN A 692 -24.15 -4.92 26.71
CA ASN A 692 -25.61 -4.87 26.58
C ASN A 692 -26.31 -6.02 27.32
N ASN A 693 -25.73 -7.23 27.31
CA ASN A 693 -26.27 -8.38 28.04
C ASN A 693 -26.21 -8.19 29.54
N ILE A 694 -25.10 -7.64 30.05
CA ILE A 694 -24.96 -7.32 31.47
C ILE A 694 -25.95 -6.22 31.86
N MET A 695 -26.09 -5.17 31.03
CA MET A 695 -27.05 -4.10 31.26
C MET A 695 -28.50 -4.62 31.31
N MET A 696 -28.86 -5.54 30.42
CA MET A 696 -30.17 -6.20 30.44
C MET A 696 -30.38 -6.98 31.75
N GLY A 697 -29.37 -7.70 32.22
CA GLY A 697 -29.43 -8.42 33.50
C GLY A 697 -29.62 -7.50 34.71
N ILE A 698 -28.90 -6.38 34.75
CA ILE A 698 -29.02 -5.37 35.82
C ILE A 698 -30.41 -4.75 35.78
N LEU A 699 -30.79 -4.17 34.65
CA LEU A 699 -32.05 -3.43 34.52
C LEU A 699 -33.27 -4.35 34.66
N GLY A 700 -33.20 -5.55 34.10
CA GLY A 700 -34.27 -6.56 34.20
C GLY A 700 -34.52 -6.99 35.65
N ASN A 701 -33.47 -7.32 36.40
CA ASN A 701 -33.64 -7.73 37.79
C ASN A 701 -34.06 -6.56 38.70
N LEU A 702 -33.58 -5.33 38.47
CA LEU A 702 -34.05 -4.16 39.21
C LEU A 702 -35.52 -3.85 38.94
N ASN A 703 -36.00 -4.01 37.70
CA ASN A 703 -37.41 -3.86 37.37
C ASN A 703 -38.28 -4.93 38.05
N LEU A 704 -37.81 -6.18 38.08
CA LEU A 704 -38.50 -7.27 38.80
C LEU A 704 -38.50 -7.05 40.32
N ALA A 705 -37.39 -6.55 40.89
CA ALA A 705 -37.30 -6.20 42.31
C ALA A 705 -38.37 -5.16 42.69
N LYS A 706 -38.57 -4.13 41.86
CA LYS A 706 -39.66 -3.14 42.06
C LYS A 706 -41.06 -3.75 42.06
N MET A 707 -41.28 -4.86 41.33
CA MET A 707 -42.57 -5.58 41.32
C MET A 707 -42.75 -6.49 42.54
N PHE A 708 -41.66 -6.92 43.19
CA PHE A 708 -41.67 -7.86 44.31
C PHE A 708 -41.46 -7.21 45.68
N LEU A 709 -41.73 -5.91 45.83
CA LEU A 709 -41.58 -5.19 47.11
C LEU A 709 -42.35 -5.84 48.28
N ASN A 710 -43.46 -6.53 48.01
CA ASN A 710 -44.25 -7.24 49.02
C ASN A 710 -43.86 -8.72 49.20
N GLN A 711 -42.79 -9.19 48.55
CA GLN A 711 -42.31 -10.57 48.58
C GLN A 711 -40.81 -10.60 48.91
N PRO A 712 -40.43 -10.50 50.20
CA PRO A 712 -39.04 -10.27 50.62
C PRO A 712 -38.03 -11.28 50.04
N GLU A 713 -38.35 -12.57 50.04
CA GLU A 713 -37.47 -13.61 49.50
C GLU A 713 -37.22 -13.46 47.99
N LYS A 714 -38.24 -13.06 47.23
CA LYS A 714 -38.08 -12.82 45.78
C LYS A 714 -37.39 -11.50 45.50
N LEU A 715 -37.62 -10.48 46.33
CA LEU A 715 -36.93 -9.21 46.25
C LEU A 715 -35.43 -9.41 46.45
N GLU A 716 -35.04 -10.08 47.53
CA GLU A 716 -33.65 -10.37 47.89
C GLU A 716 -32.95 -11.14 46.76
N ALA A 717 -33.56 -12.22 46.26
CA ALA A 717 -33.01 -12.98 45.14
C ALA A 717 -32.80 -12.15 43.84
N ARG A 718 -33.65 -11.15 43.56
CA ARG A 718 -33.48 -10.27 42.39
C ARG A 718 -32.41 -9.22 42.61
N ILE A 719 -32.32 -8.66 43.81
CA ILE A 719 -31.25 -7.72 44.16
C ILE A 719 -29.89 -8.42 44.10
N ASP A 720 -29.77 -9.65 44.62
CA ASP A 720 -28.56 -10.45 44.53
C ASP A 720 -28.12 -10.71 43.08
N GLU A 721 -29.08 -11.03 42.20
CA GLU A 721 -28.77 -11.27 40.78
C GLU A 721 -28.37 -9.99 40.04
N ALA A 722 -28.98 -8.85 40.40
CA ALA A 722 -28.56 -7.54 39.90
C ALA A 722 -27.14 -7.19 40.37
N GLU A 723 -26.80 -7.44 41.65
CA GLU A 723 -25.46 -7.21 42.20
C GLU A 723 -24.41 -8.11 41.54
N LYS A 724 -24.73 -9.38 41.29
CA LYS A 724 -23.87 -10.28 40.48
C LYS A 724 -23.65 -9.76 39.06
N ALA A 725 -24.67 -9.18 38.43
CA ALA A 725 -24.52 -8.57 37.11
C ALA A 725 -23.65 -7.29 37.13
N VAL A 726 -23.79 -6.44 38.15
CA VAL A 726 -22.92 -5.27 38.37
C VAL A 726 -21.46 -5.70 38.56
N ASN A 727 -21.20 -6.74 39.35
CA ASN A 727 -19.85 -7.28 39.52
C ASN A 727 -19.27 -7.79 38.19
N ARG A 728 -20.07 -8.48 37.36
CA ARG A 728 -19.66 -8.87 36.00
C ARG A 728 -19.30 -7.67 35.11
N ALA A 729 -20.06 -6.57 35.17
CA ALA A 729 -19.73 -5.33 34.46
C ALA A 729 -18.41 -4.72 34.94
N LYS A 730 -18.17 -4.73 36.26
CA LYS A 730 -16.92 -4.26 36.86
C LYS A 730 -15.73 -5.08 36.33
N ASP A 731 -15.85 -6.40 36.33
CA ASP A 731 -14.80 -7.31 35.88
C ASP A 731 -14.52 -7.14 34.38
N LEU A 732 -15.56 -7.03 33.54
CA LEU A 732 -15.40 -6.72 32.12
C LEU A 732 -14.66 -5.38 31.92
N THR A 733 -15.02 -4.34 32.67
CA THR A 733 -14.36 -3.03 32.59
C THR A 733 -12.88 -3.12 32.96
N HIS A 734 -12.54 -3.89 33.99
CA HIS A 734 -11.14 -4.16 34.35
C HIS A 734 -10.39 -4.92 33.26
N GLN A 735 -11.02 -5.92 32.62
CA GLN A 735 -10.44 -6.66 31.50
C GLN A 735 -10.13 -5.73 30.31
N LEU A 736 -11.04 -4.81 29.98
CA LEU A 736 -10.83 -3.82 28.91
C LEU A 736 -9.69 -2.86 29.22
N LEU A 737 -9.62 -2.37 30.46
CA LEU A 737 -8.56 -1.48 30.91
C LEU A 737 -7.19 -2.18 30.91
N ALA A 738 -7.14 -3.47 31.30
CA ALA A 738 -5.91 -4.27 31.29
C ALA A 738 -5.35 -4.48 29.87
N VAL A 739 -6.22 -4.57 28.87
CA VAL A 739 -5.85 -4.63 27.45
C VAL A 739 -5.45 -3.26 26.93
N ALA A 740 -6.16 -2.19 27.29
CA ALA A 740 -5.95 -0.84 26.76
C ALA A 740 -4.71 -0.12 27.34
N LYS A 741 -4.45 -0.23 28.65
CA LYS A 741 -3.42 0.60 29.32
C LYS A 741 -2.04 -0.03 29.44
N GLY A 742 -1.89 -1.35 29.22
CA GLY A 742 -0.57 -1.99 29.25
C GLY A 742 0.24 -1.74 30.54
N GLY A 743 -0.41 -1.55 31.68
CA GLY A 743 0.25 -1.31 32.97
C GLY A 743 0.99 -2.55 33.49
N ASN A 744 2.05 -2.33 34.27
CA ASN A 744 2.81 -3.40 34.93
C ASN A 744 1.96 -4.04 36.05
N PRO A 745 1.96 -5.39 36.19
CA PRO A 745 1.24 -6.07 37.26
C PRO A 745 1.76 -5.67 38.65
N VAL A 746 0.85 -5.50 39.61
CA VAL A 746 1.22 -5.22 41.01
C VAL A 746 1.50 -6.55 41.70
N LYS A 747 2.74 -7.01 41.60
CA LYS A 747 3.18 -8.31 42.14
C LYS A 747 3.29 -8.27 43.66
N LYS A 748 2.69 -9.26 44.32
CA LYS A 748 2.85 -9.56 45.75
C LYS A 748 3.30 -11.01 45.89
N THR A 749 4.05 -11.30 46.95
CA THR A 749 4.43 -12.67 47.29
C THR A 749 3.17 -13.41 47.77
N ALA A 750 2.78 -14.48 47.09
CA ALA A 750 1.55 -15.21 47.33
C ALA A 750 1.73 -16.74 47.21
N SER A 751 0.82 -17.49 47.83
CA SER A 751 0.73 -18.95 47.72
C SER A 751 -0.04 -19.36 46.47
N VAL A 752 0.61 -20.12 45.58
CA VAL A 752 -0.06 -20.71 44.40
C VAL A 752 -1.11 -21.74 44.82
N ALA A 753 -0.86 -22.48 45.91
CA ALA A 753 -1.77 -23.50 46.40
C ALA A 753 -3.14 -22.92 46.78
N GLU A 754 -3.15 -21.77 47.46
CA GLU A 754 -4.38 -21.05 47.84
C GLU A 754 -5.16 -20.59 46.61
N ILE A 755 -4.48 -19.99 45.64
CA ILE A 755 -5.05 -19.51 44.37
C ILE A 755 -5.72 -20.67 43.60
N ILE A 756 -5.05 -21.83 43.50
CA ILE A 756 -5.60 -23.02 42.84
C ILE A 756 -6.85 -23.51 43.56
N LYS A 757 -6.79 -23.60 44.90
CA LYS A 757 -7.89 -24.10 45.72
C LYS A 757 -9.12 -23.19 45.66
N GLU A 758 -8.94 -21.89 45.89
CA GLU A 758 -10.02 -20.89 45.83
C GLU A 758 -10.69 -20.84 44.45
N SER A 759 -9.88 -20.75 43.39
CA SER A 759 -10.41 -20.70 42.02
C SER A 759 -11.11 -22.00 41.63
N GLY A 760 -10.56 -23.14 42.04
CA GLY A 760 -11.11 -24.47 41.81
C GLY A 760 -12.48 -24.66 42.44
N GLU A 761 -12.58 -24.39 43.74
CA GLU A 761 -13.83 -24.50 44.50
C GLU A 761 -14.88 -23.52 43.96
N PHE A 762 -14.50 -22.27 43.68
CA PHE A 762 -15.44 -21.24 43.20
C PHE A 762 -16.00 -21.54 41.80
N VAL A 763 -15.16 -21.88 40.82
CA VAL A 763 -15.58 -22.01 39.40
C VAL A 763 -16.35 -23.30 39.14
N LEU A 764 -15.99 -24.38 39.82
CA LEU A 764 -16.60 -25.70 39.62
C LEU A 764 -17.72 -26.01 40.62
N SER A 765 -17.99 -25.12 41.59
CA SER A 765 -19.12 -25.25 42.51
C SER A 765 -20.45 -25.41 41.76
N GLY A 766 -21.22 -26.42 42.13
CA GLY A 766 -22.52 -26.73 41.51
C GLY A 766 -22.45 -27.28 40.09
N SER A 767 -21.26 -27.57 39.55
CA SER A 767 -21.09 -28.20 38.23
C SER A 767 -21.08 -29.73 38.31
N ASN A 768 -21.31 -30.40 37.18
CA ASN A 768 -21.20 -31.86 37.03
C ASN A 768 -19.76 -32.33 36.76
N VAL A 769 -18.77 -31.47 36.97
CA VAL A 769 -17.33 -31.73 36.73
C VAL A 769 -16.62 -31.88 38.08
N ARG A 770 -15.84 -32.95 38.22
CA ARG A 770 -15.06 -33.25 39.43
C ARG A 770 -13.69 -32.56 39.36
N LEU A 771 -13.27 -31.93 40.45
CA LEU A 771 -11.92 -31.38 40.60
C LEU A 771 -11.04 -32.35 41.40
N GLU A 772 -9.90 -32.74 40.81
CA GLU A 772 -8.83 -33.48 41.50
C GLU A 772 -7.62 -32.55 41.66
N LEU A 773 -7.18 -32.34 42.90
CA LEU A 773 -6.02 -31.50 43.22
C LEU A 773 -4.87 -32.38 43.71
N ASP A 774 -3.72 -32.27 43.06
CA ASP A 774 -2.44 -32.87 43.49
C ASP A 774 -1.40 -31.75 43.63
N VAL A 775 -1.45 -31.06 44.77
CA VAL A 775 -0.67 -29.85 45.03
C VAL A 775 0.35 -30.18 46.12
N ALA A 776 1.64 -30.01 45.82
CA ALA A 776 2.70 -30.24 46.80
C ALA A 776 2.55 -29.29 48.01
N GLU A 777 2.71 -29.81 49.23
CA GLU A 777 2.56 -29.03 50.47
C GLU A 777 3.68 -27.98 50.64
N ASP A 778 4.83 -28.20 50.00
CA ASP A 778 6.04 -27.38 50.09
C ASP A 778 6.27 -26.48 48.87
N LEU A 779 5.19 -26.07 48.18
CA LEU A 779 5.30 -25.17 47.03
C LEU A 779 6.00 -23.86 47.37
N TRP A 780 6.93 -23.45 46.50
CA TRP A 780 7.61 -22.17 46.65
C TRP A 780 6.63 -21.00 46.44
N PRO A 781 6.78 -19.90 47.20
CA PRO A 781 6.00 -18.70 46.98
C PRO A 781 6.33 -18.08 45.62
N VAL A 782 5.43 -17.26 45.07
CA VAL A 782 5.64 -16.57 43.79
C VAL A 782 5.30 -15.09 43.92
N ASP A 783 6.03 -14.22 43.21
CA ASP A 783 5.73 -12.79 43.14
C ASP A 783 4.72 -12.52 42.00
N VAL A 784 3.43 -12.50 42.34
CA VAL A 784 2.32 -12.40 41.36
C VAL A 784 1.25 -11.40 41.76
N ASP A 785 0.53 -10.88 40.77
CA ASP A 785 -0.75 -10.22 40.98
C ASP A 785 -1.83 -11.31 41.20
N VAL A 786 -2.29 -11.46 42.45
CA VAL A 786 -3.25 -12.49 42.86
C VAL A 786 -4.54 -12.43 42.03
N GLY A 787 -5.03 -11.23 41.71
CA GLY A 787 -6.24 -11.07 40.91
C GLY A 787 -6.06 -11.57 39.49
N GLN A 788 -4.91 -11.26 38.87
CA GLN A 788 -4.58 -11.76 37.54
C GLN A 788 -4.34 -13.28 37.55
N MET A 789 -3.76 -13.84 38.60
CA MET A 789 -3.54 -15.29 38.68
C MET A 789 -4.86 -16.07 38.91
N ASN A 790 -5.75 -15.55 39.75
CA ASN A 790 -7.13 -16.06 39.87
C ASN A 790 -7.86 -16.04 38.51
N GLN A 791 -7.60 -15.01 37.69
CA GLN A 791 -8.15 -14.93 36.34
C GLN A 791 -7.55 -15.99 35.38
N VAL A 792 -6.25 -16.28 35.48
CA VAL A 792 -5.61 -17.38 34.73
C VAL A 792 -6.28 -18.71 35.08
N MET A 793 -6.37 -19.03 36.37
CA MET A 793 -6.97 -20.28 36.83
C MET A 793 -8.44 -20.38 36.44
N SER A 794 -9.21 -19.30 36.62
CA SER A 794 -10.64 -19.28 36.27
C SER A 794 -10.87 -19.52 34.78
N ASN A 795 -10.07 -18.92 33.90
CA ASN A 795 -10.20 -19.11 32.45
C ASN A 795 -9.90 -20.56 32.03
N LEU A 796 -8.89 -21.19 32.61
CA LEU A 796 -8.54 -22.58 32.30
C LEU A 796 -9.61 -23.56 32.82
N LEU A 797 -10.06 -23.39 34.07
CA LEU A 797 -11.09 -24.24 34.68
C LEU A 797 -12.44 -24.09 33.98
N LEU A 798 -12.82 -22.88 33.59
CA LEU A 798 -14.05 -22.64 32.84
C LEU A 798 -14.00 -23.28 31.45
N ASN A 799 -12.86 -23.18 30.76
CA ASN A 799 -12.65 -23.83 29.47
C ASN A 799 -12.74 -25.36 29.59
N ALA A 800 -12.12 -25.94 30.63
CA ALA A 800 -12.20 -27.36 30.92
C ALA A 800 -13.66 -27.80 31.18
N ARG A 801 -14.41 -27.06 32.00
CA ARG A 801 -15.84 -27.30 32.25
C ARG A 801 -16.66 -27.27 30.95
N GLN A 802 -16.43 -26.27 30.11
CA GLN A 802 -17.14 -26.13 28.83
C GLN A 802 -16.77 -27.22 27.82
N ALA A 803 -15.54 -27.76 27.88
CA ALA A 803 -15.12 -28.89 27.07
C ALA A 803 -15.74 -30.22 27.52
N MET A 804 -16.35 -30.26 28.71
CA MET A 804 -16.95 -31.44 29.35
C MET A 804 -18.44 -31.24 29.72
N PRO A 805 -19.35 -30.95 28.77
CA PRO A 805 -20.75 -30.65 29.07
C PRO A 805 -21.52 -31.79 29.75
N LYS A 806 -21.08 -33.05 29.55
CA LYS A 806 -21.66 -34.24 30.20
C LYS A 806 -21.07 -34.54 31.58
N GLY A 807 -20.16 -33.70 32.07
CA GLY A 807 -19.35 -33.97 33.25
C GLY A 807 -18.04 -34.68 32.87
N GLY A 808 -17.16 -34.84 33.85
CA GLY A 808 -15.80 -35.37 33.67
C GLY A 808 -14.89 -34.93 34.81
N THR A 809 -13.59 -35.19 34.71
CA THR A 809 -12.62 -34.79 35.73
C THR A 809 -11.66 -33.73 35.20
N VAL A 810 -11.46 -32.66 35.98
CA VAL A 810 -10.33 -31.73 35.81
C VAL A 810 -9.30 -32.05 36.87
N ARG A 811 -8.07 -32.35 36.45
CA ARG A 811 -6.95 -32.55 37.36
C ARG A 811 -6.04 -31.33 37.32
N VAL A 812 -5.70 -30.79 38.49
CA VAL A 812 -4.71 -29.74 38.66
C VAL A 812 -3.57 -30.27 39.51
N GLU A 813 -2.37 -30.31 38.94
CA GLU A 813 -1.15 -30.73 39.62
C GLU A 813 -0.22 -29.52 39.80
N ALA A 814 0.43 -29.37 40.95
CA ALA A 814 1.39 -28.30 41.16
C ALA A 814 2.61 -28.78 41.98
N ARG A 815 3.81 -28.50 41.46
CA ARG A 815 5.09 -28.91 42.07
C ARG A 815 6.21 -27.91 41.80
N ASN A 816 7.27 -27.97 42.59
CA ASN A 816 8.49 -27.20 42.37
C ASN A 816 9.34 -27.85 41.27
N VAL A 817 9.93 -27.05 40.38
CA VAL A 817 10.85 -27.51 39.33
C VAL A 817 12.03 -26.54 39.20
N VAL A 818 13.21 -27.08 38.92
CA VAL A 818 14.39 -26.29 38.54
C VAL A 818 14.57 -26.45 37.04
N VAL A 819 14.48 -25.35 36.30
CA VAL A 819 14.67 -25.33 34.85
C VAL A 819 16.13 -25.03 34.56
N THR A 820 16.71 -25.80 33.64
CA THR A 820 18.10 -25.68 33.20
C THR A 820 18.17 -25.57 31.67
N ALA A 821 19.33 -25.16 31.14
CA ALA A 821 19.54 -25.05 29.69
C ALA A 821 19.31 -26.37 28.90
N GLU A 822 19.33 -27.53 29.57
CA GLU A 822 19.08 -28.84 28.96
C GLU A 822 17.60 -29.09 28.65
N ASP A 823 16.68 -28.41 29.34
CA ASP A 823 15.23 -28.62 29.23
C ASP A 823 14.64 -28.04 27.92
N ARG A 824 15.43 -27.27 27.15
CA ARG A 824 15.04 -26.61 25.88
C ARG A 824 13.77 -25.75 25.98
N LEU A 825 13.38 -25.33 27.18
CA LEU A 825 12.27 -24.42 27.40
C LEU A 825 12.72 -22.97 27.11
N PRO A 826 11.84 -22.11 26.58
CA PRO A 826 12.12 -20.68 26.36
C PRO A 826 12.04 -19.89 27.69
N LEU A 827 12.70 -20.41 28.73
CA LEU A 827 12.78 -19.88 30.09
C LEU A 827 14.25 -19.78 30.50
N PRO A 828 14.64 -18.73 31.26
CA PRO A 828 15.95 -18.70 31.91
C PRO A 828 16.15 -19.85 32.90
N ASP A 829 17.40 -20.22 33.14
CA ASP A 829 17.76 -21.17 34.20
C ASP A 829 17.33 -20.62 35.57
N GLY A 830 16.63 -21.42 36.37
CA GLY A 830 16.12 -20.97 37.67
C GLY A 830 15.09 -21.85 38.34
N ARG A 831 14.59 -21.37 39.50
CA ARG A 831 13.54 -22.02 40.31
C ARG A 831 12.15 -21.59 39.83
N TYR A 832 11.32 -22.56 39.50
CA TYR A 832 9.95 -22.33 39.03
C TYR A 832 8.95 -23.18 39.81
N VAL A 833 7.74 -22.66 39.97
CA VAL A 833 6.55 -23.43 40.31
C VAL A 833 5.90 -23.87 39.00
N PHE A 834 5.74 -25.18 38.84
CA PHE A 834 5.07 -25.81 37.70
C PHE A 834 3.64 -26.16 38.07
N ILE A 835 2.70 -25.78 37.21
CA ILE A 835 1.26 -26.09 37.35
C ILE A 835 0.79 -26.76 36.07
N LEU A 836 0.10 -27.90 36.21
CA LEU A 836 -0.52 -28.65 35.13
C LEU A 836 -2.03 -28.60 35.32
N VAL A 837 -2.77 -28.22 34.28
CA VAL A 837 -4.25 -28.26 34.27
C VAL A 837 -4.68 -29.18 33.14
N ARG A 838 -5.28 -30.32 33.49
CA ARG A 838 -5.75 -31.35 32.54
C ARG A 838 -7.25 -31.53 32.60
N ASP A 839 -7.89 -31.53 31.44
CA ASP A 839 -9.29 -31.91 31.27
C ASP A 839 -9.45 -33.20 30.45
N GLU A 840 -10.61 -33.84 30.61
CA GLU A 840 -11.05 -35.01 29.83
C GLU A 840 -12.08 -34.62 28.75
N GLY A 841 -12.03 -33.38 28.28
CA GLY A 841 -12.99 -32.82 27.35
C GLY A 841 -12.78 -33.25 25.90
N VAL A 842 -13.50 -32.57 25.00
CA VAL A 842 -13.45 -32.85 23.56
C VAL A 842 -12.09 -32.58 22.90
N GLY A 843 -11.15 -31.95 23.61
CA GLY A 843 -9.84 -31.59 23.08
C GLY A 843 -9.88 -30.52 21.99
N ILE A 844 -8.71 -30.18 21.46
CA ILE A 844 -8.47 -29.13 20.47
C ILE A 844 -7.79 -29.77 19.26
N LYS A 845 -8.26 -29.43 18.05
CA LYS A 845 -7.65 -29.90 16.79
C LYS A 845 -6.25 -29.32 16.61
N ALA A 846 -5.34 -30.11 16.05
CA ALA A 846 -3.95 -29.70 15.82
C ALA A 846 -3.83 -28.40 15.00
N GLU A 847 -4.69 -28.21 14.00
CA GLU A 847 -4.75 -26.99 13.17
C GLU A 847 -5.08 -25.70 13.95
N TYR A 848 -5.59 -25.82 15.18
CA TYR A 848 -5.97 -24.69 16.02
C TYR A 848 -4.98 -24.39 17.13
N LEU A 849 -4.06 -25.32 17.46
CA LEU A 849 -3.14 -25.18 18.60
C LEU A 849 -2.27 -23.92 18.53
N ASP A 850 -1.78 -23.57 17.33
CA ASP A 850 -0.97 -22.36 17.13
C ASP A 850 -1.76 -21.06 17.27
N ARG A 851 -3.10 -21.14 17.24
CA ARG A 851 -4.02 -20.01 17.21
C ARG A 851 -4.84 -19.85 18.47
N ILE A 852 -4.83 -20.81 19.40
CA ILE A 852 -5.71 -20.74 20.59
C ILE A 852 -5.37 -19.59 21.54
N PHE A 853 -4.15 -19.08 21.48
CA PHE A 853 -3.72 -17.91 22.24
C PHE A 853 -3.95 -16.60 21.48
N ASP A 854 -4.40 -16.66 20.22
CA ASP A 854 -4.79 -15.47 19.45
C ASP A 854 -6.10 -14.89 20.04
N PRO A 855 -6.16 -13.57 20.31
CA PRO A 855 -7.39 -12.93 20.75
C PRO A 855 -8.55 -13.16 19.78
N TYR A 856 -9.74 -13.48 20.31
CA TYR A 856 -10.99 -13.80 19.57
C TYR A 856 -10.99 -15.12 18.79
N PHE A 857 -9.91 -15.90 18.83
CA PHE A 857 -9.97 -17.24 18.28
C PHE A 857 -10.90 -18.11 19.13
N THR A 858 -11.95 -18.64 18.51
CA THR A 858 -12.91 -19.55 19.15
C THR A 858 -13.39 -20.57 18.13
N THR A 859 -13.55 -21.81 18.57
CA THR A 859 -14.15 -22.90 17.79
C THR A 859 -15.64 -23.08 18.10
N LYS A 860 -16.19 -22.22 18.97
CA LYS A 860 -17.56 -22.30 19.52
C LYS A 860 -18.52 -21.43 18.72
N ASP A 861 -18.78 -21.79 17.46
CA ASP A 861 -19.83 -21.16 16.64
C ASP A 861 -21.00 -22.14 16.48
N ARG A 862 -22.18 -21.79 17.05
CA ARG A 862 -23.56 -22.31 16.82
C ARG A 862 -24.40 -22.74 18.06
N GLY A 863 -24.14 -22.21 19.27
CA GLY A 863 -24.95 -22.50 20.47
C GLY A 863 -25.26 -21.30 21.37
N THR A 864 -26.09 -21.51 22.39
CA THR A 864 -26.63 -20.52 23.36
C THR A 864 -25.58 -19.81 24.24
N GLU A 865 -24.34 -20.29 24.28
CA GLU A 865 -23.23 -19.62 24.96
C GLU A 865 -22.10 -19.34 23.94
N LYS A 866 -22.08 -18.13 23.38
CA LYS A 866 -20.98 -17.67 22.51
C LYS A 866 -19.72 -17.45 23.36
N GLY A 867 -18.66 -18.20 23.09
CA GLY A 867 -17.36 -17.98 23.73
C GLY A 867 -16.67 -16.76 23.13
N THR A 868 -16.22 -15.82 23.96
CA THR A 868 -15.60 -14.55 23.54
C THR A 868 -14.23 -14.72 22.86
N GLY A 869 -13.61 -15.90 22.95
CA GLY A 869 -12.27 -16.17 22.40
C GLY A 869 -11.14 -15.37 23.08
N LEU A 870 -11.40 -14.75 24.23
CA LEU A 870 -10.42 -13.91 24.94
C LEU A 870 -9.71 -14.62 26.09
N GLY A 871 -10.30 -15.68 26.65
CA GLY A 871 -9.80 -16.30 27.89
C GLY A 871 -8.36 -16.80 27.81
N LEU A 872 -8.01 -17.54 26.76
CA LEU A 872 -6.65 -18.09 26.59
C LEU A 872 -5.63 -17.02 26.19
N ALA A 873 -6.01 -16.02 25.39
CA ALA A 873 -5.15 -14.88 25.08
C ALA A 873 -4.79 -14.08 26.34
N ILE A 874 -5.74 -13.94 27.27
CA ILE A 874 -5.51 -13.33 28.59
C ILE A 874 -4.56 -14.18 29.42
N VAL A 875 -4.75 -15.51 29.46
CA VAL A 875 -3.82 -16.44 30.15
C VAL A 875 -2.39 -16.25 29.64
N TYR A 876 -2.20 -16.26 28.32
CA TYR A 876 -0.89 -16.06 27.71
C TYR A 876 -0.25 -14.71 28.10
N SER A 877 -1.01 -13.63 28.02
CA SER A 877 -0.55 -12.28 28.38
C SER A 877 -0.17 -12.16 29.86
N ILE A 878 -1.01 -12.68 30.76
CA ILE A 878 -0.74 -12.62 32.20
C ILE A 878 0.50 -13.44 32.56
N MET A 879 0.63 -14.67 32.05
CA MET A 879 1.79 -15.52 32.31
C MET A 879 3.10 -14.85 31.88
N ARG A 880 3.14 -14.28 30.67
CA ARG A 880 4.32 -13.57 30.17
C ARG A 880 4.69 -12.34 31.02
N ARG A 881 3.71 -11.54 31.47
CA ARG A 881 3.97 -10.37 32.34
C ARG A 881 4.45 -10.76 33.74
N HIS A 882 4.13 -11.97 34.18
CA HIS A 882 4.63 -12.51 35.43
C HIS A 882 6.02 -13.14 35.32
N GLY A 883 6.66 -13.12 34.15
CA GLY A 883 7.93 -13.79 33.90
C GLY A 883 7.79 -15.31 33.76
N GLY A 884 6.55 -15.77 33.58
CA GLY A 884 6.21 -17.17 33.42
C GLY A 884 6.04 -17.59 31.96
N TYR A 885 5.76 -18.87 31.78
CA TYR A 885 5.56 -19.50 30.48
C TYR A 885 4.32 -20.38 30.52
N VAL A 886 3.61 -20.46 29.38
CA VAL A 886 2.46 -21.34 29.19
C VAL A 886 2.65 -22.15 27.92
N ASN A 887 2.32 -23.43 27.99
CA ASN A 887 2.27 -24.34 26.86
C ASN A 887 0.99 -25.18 26.91
N VAL A 888 0.64 -25.80 25.78
CA VAL A 888 -0.57 -26.61 25.65
C VAL A 888 -0.28 -27.87 24.83
N GLU A 889 -0.85 -28.98 25.26
CA GLU A 889 -0.97 -30.22 24.49
C GLU A 889 -2.43 -30.63 24.44
N SER A 890 -2.92 -30.95 23.26
CA SER A 890 -4.31 -31.39 23.11
C SER A 890 -4.45 -32.35 21.95
N LYS A 891 -5.40 -33.27 22.09
CA LYS A 891 -5.80 -34.17 21.01
C LYS A 891 -7.30 -34.30 21.00
N GLU A 892 -7.89 -34.14 19.82
CA GLU A 892 -9.34 -34.23 19.63
C GLU A 892 -9.88 -35.57 20.17
N GLY A 893 -10.87 -35.48 21.04
CA GLY A 893 -11.50 -36.60 21.74
C GLY A 893 -10.74 -37.15 22.97
N GLN A 894 -9.58 -36.58 23.35
CA GLN A 894 -8.76 -37.07 24.47
C GLN A 894 -8.51 -36.03 25.57
N GLY A 895 -9.08 -34.83 25.45
CA GLY A 895 -8.90 -33.73 26.40
C GLY A 895 -7.72 -32.81 26.07
N THR A 896 -7.53 -31.82 26.94
CA THR A 896 -6.46 -30.81 26.83
C THR A 896 -5.64 -30.74 28.11
N VAL A 897 -4.34 -30.50 27.97
CA VAL A 897 -3.40 -30.28 29.06
C VAL A 897 -2.71 -28.94 28.85
N PHE A 898 -2.81 -28.05 29.83
CA PHE A 898 -2.06 -26.80 29.90
C PHE A 898 -0.92 -26.92 30.92
N TYR A 899 0.25 -26.44 30.53
CA TYR A 899 1.46 -26.40 31.35
C TYR A 899 1.82 -24.95 31.65
N LEU A 900 1.97 -24.61 32.92
CA LEU A 900 2.26 -23.25 33.39
C LEU A 900 3.54 -23.29 34.24
N TYR A 901 4.42 -22.31 34.02
CA TYR A 901 5.65 -22.11 34.79
C TYR A 901 5.67 -20.70 35.35
N LEU A 902 5.87 -20.55 36.66
CA LEU A 902 5.98 -19.26 37.34
C LEU A 902 7.30 -19.18 38.11
N PRO A 903 8.07 -18.08 38.01
CA PRO A 903 9.31 -17.93 38.76
C PRO A 903 9.02 -17.90 40.26
N ALA A 904 9.75 -18.72 41.02
CA ALA A 904 9.65 -18.74 42.47
C ALA A 904 10.23 -17.45 43.09
N SER A 905 9.64 -17.03 44.19
CA SER A 905 10.09 -15.91 45.02
C SER A 905 10.98 -16.43 46.15
N ASP A 906 11.94 -15.59 46.56
CA ASP A 906 12.79 -15.85 47.72
C ASP A 906 12.21 -15.26 49.03
N LYS A 907 10.97 -14.75 49.00
CA LYS A 907 10.29 -14.12 50.13
C LYS A 907 9.22 -15.03 50.72
N ASP A 908 9.04 -15.02 52.04
CA ASP A 908 7.95 -15.75 52.71
C ASP A 908 6.56 -15.13 52.44
N VAL A 909 5.52 -15.98 52.45
CA VAL A 909 4.11 -15.54 52.32
C VAL A 909 3.64 -14.89 53.63
N PRO A 910 3.05 -13.68 53.61
CA PRO A 910 2.39 -13.14 54.80
C PRO A 910 1.06 -13.87 55.06
N LEU A 911 0.95 -14.55 56.21
CA LEU A 911 -0.28 -15.16 56.70
C LEU A 911 -1.32 -14.09 57.08
N VAL A 912 -2.45 -13.98 56.36
CA VAL A 912 -3.70 -13.41 56.91
C VAL A 912 -4.95 -13.96 56.21
N GLU A 913 -5.78 -14.67 56.97
CA GLU A 913 -7.24 -14.51 56.90
C GLU A 913 -7.77 -14.25 58.32
N GLU A 914 -8.46 -13.12 58.54
CA GLU A 914 -9.29 -12.90 59.73
C GLU A 914 -10.77 -13.13 59.38
N PRO A 915 -11.58 -13.72 60.27
CA PRO A 915 -13.02 -13.87 60.09
C PRO A 915 -13.76 -12.51 59.99
N GLN A 916 -14.86 -12.49 59.24
CA GLN A 916 -15.68 -11.30 58.99
C GLN A 916 -16.18 -10.64 60.28
N LYS A 917 -15.75 -9.39 60.53
CA LYS A 917 -16.20 -8.56 61.65
C LYS A 917 -17.53 -7.85 61.30
N PRO A 918 -18.44 -7.64 62.28
CA PRO A 918 -19.72 -6.97 62.05
C PRO A 918 -19.55 -5.50 61.60
N LEU A 919 -20.55 -4.98 60.87
CA LEU A 919 -20.60 -3.58 60.42
C LEU A 919 -20.48 -2.62 61.60
N GLN A 920 -19.52 -1.70 61.53
CA GLN A 920 -19.24 -0.77 62.61
C GLN A 920 -19.96 0.55 62.39
N LYS A 921 -20.87 0.88 63.31
CA LYS A 921 -21.54 2.18 63.36
C LYS A 921 -20.66 3.21 64.05
N GLY A 922 -20.70 4.46 63.59
CA GLY A 922 -19.90 5.56 64.14
C GLY A 922 -20.73 6.81 64.39
N ARG A 923 -20.04 7.87 64.82
CA ARG A 923 -20.58 9.24 64.97
C ARG A 923 -19.49 10.22 64.55
N GLY A 924 -19.89 11.34 63.96
CA GLY A 924 -18.96 12.40 63.54
C GLY A 924 -19.39 13.08 62.25
N ARG A 925 -18.83 14.27 61.99
CA ARG A 925 -19.10 15.05 60.76
C ARG A 925 -18.11 14.68 59.67
N ILE A 926 -18.58 14.34 58.48
CA ILE A 926 -17.73 13.90 57.36
C ILE A 926 -17.97 14.83 56.17
N LEU A 927 -16.92 15.45 55.63
CA LEU A 927 -17.01 16.22 54.39
C LEU A 927 -16.72 15.29 53.20
N VAL A 928 -17.55 15.33 52.16
CA VAL A 928 -17.41 14.49 50.96
C VAL A 928 -17.34 15.39 49.74
N MET A 929 -16.35 15.18 48.89
CA MET A 929 -16.15 15.91 47.64
C MET A 929 -16.18 14.95 46.43
N ASP A 930 -17.08 15.21 45.48
CA ASP A 930 -17.26 14.44 44.25
C ASP A 930 -17.96 15.32 43.20
N ASP A 931 -17.59 15.28 41.92
CA ASP A 931 -18.28 16.06 40.88
C ASP A 931 -19.60 15.43 40.41
N GLU A 932 -19.82 14.15 40.73
CA GLU A 932 -21.01 13.41 40.35
C GLU A 932 -22.08 13.46 41.44
N GLU A 933 -23.16 14.21 41.19
CA GLU A 933 -24.28 14.39 42.13
C GLU A 933 -24.93 13.06 42.55
N SER A 934 -25.00 12.08 41.64
CA SER A 934 -25.52 10.73 41.92
C SER A 934 -24.68 10.00 42.98
N VAL A 935 -23.36 10.18 42.96
CA VAL A 935 -22.41 9.56 43.90
C VAL A 935 -22.50 10.25 45.25
N LEU A 936 -22.61 11.58 45.28
CA LEU A 936 -22.81 12.35 46.50
C LEU A 936 -24.06 11.89 47.27
N GLN A 937 -25.19 11.69 46.57
CA GLN A 937 -26.44 11.22 47.17
C GLN A 937 -26.30 9.81 47.80
N ILE A 938 -25.67 8.88 47.08
CA ILE A 938 -25.47 7.52 47.58
C ILE A 938 -24.54 7.51 48.81
N ILE A 939 -23.43 8.25 48.77
CA ILE A 939 -22.52 8.34 49.92
C ILE A 939 -23.21 9.00 51.11
N GLU A 940 -24.02 10.04 50.89
CA GLU A 940 -24.81 10.67 51.94
C GLU A 940 -25.70 9.65 52.66
N GLU A 941 -26.48 8.87 51.93
CA GLU A 941 -27.33 7.82 52.48
C GLU A 941 -26.53 6.75 53.24
N MET A 942 -25.41 6.30 52.67
CA MET A 942 -24.52 5.31 53.31
C MET A 942 -23.93 5.84 54.63
N LEU A 943 -23.45 7.09 54.65
CA LEU A 943 -22.88 7.72 55.84
C LEU A 943 -23.93 7.94 56.93
N GLN A 944 -25.13 8.40 56.56
CA GLN A 944 -26.26 8.54 57.47
C GLN A 944 -26.66 7.18 58.07
N HIS A 945 -26.70 6.11 57.27
CA HIS A 945 -26.99 4.75 57.74
C HIS A 945 -25.93 4.22 58.72
N LEU A 946 -24.66 4.62 58.53
CA LEU A 946 -23.56 4.30 59.44
C LEU A 946 -23.53 5.20 60.70
N GLY A 947 -24.37 6.23 60.79
CA GLY A 947 -24.50 7.13 61.94
C GLY A 947 -23.67 8.42 61.89
N TYR A 948 -23.09 8.76 60.73
CA TYR A 948 -22.33 9.99 60.52
C TYR A 948 -23.20 11.15 60.00
N GLU A 949 -22.75 12.39 60.19
CA GLU A 949 -23.35 13.61 59.65
C GLU A 949 -22.55 14.05 58.40
N PRO A 950 -22.97 13.69 57.17
CA PRO A 950 -22.28 14.08 55.95
C PRO A 950 -22.48 15.57 55.63
N THR A 951 -21.51 16.17 54.94
CA THR A 951 -21.62 17.45 54.27
C THR A 951 -21.00 17.30 52.89
N LEU A 952 -21.68 17.75 51.85
CA LEU A 952 -21.34 17.48 50.46
C LEU A 952 -20.69 18.70 49.80
N ALA A 953 -19.76 18.46 48.89
CA ALA A 953 -19.09 19.46 48.07
C ALA A 953 -18.93 18.92 46.64
N ARG A 954 -19.13 19.76 45.63
CA ARG A 954 -19.06 19.39 44.21
C ARG A 954 -17.65 19.53 43.62
N ASP A 955 -16.82 20.33 44.26
CA ASP A 955 -15.44 20.55 43.85
C ASP A 955 -14.54 20.89 45.05
N GLY A 956 -13.23 20.92 44.82
CA GLY A 956 -12.25 21.22 45.85
C GLY A 956 -12.35 22.62 46.43
N ALA A 957 -12.76 23.62 45.65
CA ALA A 957 -12.89 24.99 46.14
C ALA A 957 -14.07 25.12 47.13
N GLU A 958 -15.19 24.47 46.83
CA GLU A 958 -16.33 24.34 47.72
C GLU A 958 -15.96 23.54 48.97
N ALA A 959 -15.24 22.43 48.83
CA ALA A 959 -14.77 21.62 49.95
C ALA A 959 -13.90 22.44 50.93
N VAL A 960 -12.91 23.19 50.41
CA VAL A 960 -12.05 24.08 51.21
C VAL A 960 -12.87 25.18 51.90
N LYS A 961 -13.82 25.79 51.18
CA LYS A 961 -14.71 26.83 51.73
C LYS A 961 -15.54 26.29 52.90
N LEU A 962 -16.21 25.15 52.71
CA LEU A 962 -17.03 24.50 53.73
C LEU A 962 -16.19 24.08 54.94
N TYR A 963 -14.99 23.56 54.72
CA TYR A 963 -14.05 23.22 55.77
C TYR A 963 -13.66 24.44 56.62
N ARG A 964 -13.29 25.55 55.96
CA ARG A 964 -12.92 26.81 56.62
C ARG A 964 -14.07 27.41 57.43
N GLU A 965 -15.29 27.37 56.90
CA GLU A 965 -16.49 27.83 57.61
C GLU A 965 -16.81 26.96 58.83
N ALA A 966 -16.68 25.64 58.71
CA ALA A 966 -16.91 24.70 59.79
C ALA A 966 -15.91 24.90 60.95
N GLN A 967 -14.65 25.18 60.62
CA GLN A 967 -13.62 25.50 61.61
C GLN A 967 -13.91 26.84 62.33
N LYS A 968 -14.29 27.89 61.58
CA LYS A 968 -14.69 29.19 62.17
C LYS A 968 -15.91 29.10 63.09
N LYS A 969 -16.87 28.24 62.75
CA LYS A 969 -18.09 27.99 63.54
C LYS A 969 -17.87 27.05 64.73
N GLY A 970 -16.64 26.57 64.96
CA GLY A 970 -16.32 25.65 66.06
C GLY A 970 -16.92 24.25 65.91
N ARG A 971 -17.28 23.83 64.67
CA ARG A 971 -17.85 22.51 64.37
C ARG A 971 -17.00 21.78 63.31
N PRO A 972 -15.74 21.40 63.59
CA PRO A 972 -14.84 20.82 62.60
C PRO A 972 -15.31 19.46 62.07
N PHE A 973 -14.83 19.10 60.89
CA PHE A 973 -15.04 17.77 60.31
C PHE A 973 -14.07 16.75 60.92
N HIS A 974 -14.55 15.54 61.17
CA HIS A 974 -13.78 14.44 61.75
C HIS A 974 -12.97 13.68 60.70
N ALA A 975 -13.46 13.64 59.46
CA ALA A 975 -12.72 13.19 58.29
C ALA A 975 -13.24 13.87 57.02
N VAL A 976 -12.42 13.83 55.97
CA VAL A 976 -12.80 14.27 54.63
C VAL A 976 -12.62 13.12 53.65
N ILE A 977 -13.56 12.92 52.72
CA ILE A 977 -13.48 11.96 51.62
C ILE A 977 -13.39 12.79 50.34
N LEU A 978 -12.30 12.66 49.60
CA LEU A 978 -12.00 13.51 48.44
C LEU A 978 -11.85 12.65 47.18
N ASP A 979 -12.67 12.88 46.16
CA ASP A 979 -12.49 12.25 44.86
C ASP A 979 -11.22 12.71 44.15
N LEU A 980 -10.48 11.75 43.61
CA LEU A 980 -9.15 11.96 43.05
C LEU A 980 -9.17 12.89 41.85
N THR A 981 -10.18 12.78 40.98
CA THR A 981 -10.30 13.53 39.73
C THR A 981 -11.64 14.24 39.64
N VAL A 982 -11.62 15.57 39.64
CA VAL A 982 -12.81 16.43 39.51
C VAL A 982 -12.70 17.22 38.20
N ARG A 983 -13.73 17.22 37.34
CA ARG A 983 -13.66 17.95 36.06
C ARG A 983 -13.68 19.47 36.28
N GLY A 984 -12.62 20.16 35.85
CA GLY A 984 -12.56 21.63 35.83
C GLY A 984 -12.38 22.29 37.20
N GLY A 985 -12.09 21.51 38.26
CA GLY A 985 -11.87 21.99 39.63
C GLY A 985 -10.53 21.54 40.21
N LEU A 986 -10.29 21.88 41.49
CA LEU A 986 -9.14 21.40 42.25
C LEU A 986 -9.26 19.88 42.53
N GLY A 987 -8.22 19.11 42.24
CA GLY A 987 -8.19 17.66 42.51
C GLY A 987 -8.01 17.34 44.00
N ALA A 988 -8.10 16.05 44.37
CA ALA A 988 -8.01 15.65 45.78
C ALA A 988 -6.72 16.10 46.48
N LYS A 989 -5.60 16.08 45.77
CA LYS A 989 -4.29 16.44 46.35
C LYS A 989 -4.20 17.94 46.62
N GLU A 990 -4.55 18.76 45.64
CA GLU A 990 -4.53 20.22 45.75
C GLU A 990 -5.51 20.69 46.83
N THR A 991 -6.70 20.07 46.87
CA THR A 991 -7.70 20.30 47.91
C THR A 991 -7.17 19.92 49.29
N LEU A 992 -6.49 18.77 49.41
CA LEU A 992 -5.88 18.35 50.67
C LEU A 992 -4.77 19.31 51.09
N ASP A 993 -3.88 19.73 50.18
CA ASP A 993 -2.81 20.69 50.46
C ASP A 993 -3.39 22.00 51.02
N GLU A 994 -4.47 22.52 50.43
CA GLU A 994 -5.17 23.71 50.94
C GLU A 994 -5.82 23.47 52.31
N ILE A 995 -6.51 22.35 52.51
CA ILE A 995 -7.09 22.01 53.82
C ILE A 995 -5.99 21.82 54.86
N HIS A 996 -4.83 21.28 54.49
CA HIS A 996 -3.70 21.07 55.40
C HIS A 996 -3.10 22.40 55.90
N THR A 997 -3.19 23.48 55.11
CA THR A 997 -2.84 24.83 55.59
C THR A 997 -3.79 25.37 56.65
N ILE A 998 -5.03 24.86 56.69
CA ILE A 998 -6.10 25.26 57.61
C ILE A 998 -6.10 24.36 58.87
N ASP A 999 -5.96 23.05 58.67
CA ASP A 999 -5.84 22.04 59.72
C ASP A 999 -4.75 21.00 59.34
N PRO A 1000 -3.53 21.12 59.92
CA PRO A 1000 -2.45 20.15 59.73
C PRO A 1000 -2.77 18.72 60.23
N HIS A 1001 -3.87 18.54 60.96
CA HIS A 1001 -4.31 17.26 61.52
C HIS A 1001 -5.54 16.67 60.81
N VAL A 1002 -5.94 17.23 59.66
CA VAL A 1002 -7.06 16.71 58.87
C VAL A 1002 -6.91 15.22 58.59
N ARG A 1003 -8.00 14.48 58.78
CA ARG A 1003 -8.07 13.04 58.46
C ARG A 1003 -8.66 12.87 57.07
N ALA A 1004 -7.81 12.80 56.06
CA ALA A 1004 -8.25 12.70 54.67
C ALA A 1004 -8.26 11.26 54.16
N ILE A 1005 -9.30 10.92 53.41
CA ILE A 1005 -9.50 9.67 52.71
C ILE A 1005 -9.62 10.01 51.23
N VAL A 1006 -8.82 9.35 50.39
CA VAL A 1006 -8.95 9.50 48.94
C VAL A 1006 -9.99 8.54 48.41
N SER A 1007 -10.82 9.01 47.48
CA SER A 1007 -11.71 8.19 46.69
C SER A 1007 -11.25 8.16 45.23
N SER A 1008 -11.38 7.00 44.57
CA SER A 1008 -11.12 6.90 43.13
C SER A 1008 -11.90 5.76 42.48
N GLY A 1009 -12.26 5.95 41.22
CA GLY A 1009 -12.78 4.89 40.34
C GLY A 1009 -11.70 3.99 39.71
N TYR A 1010 -10.41 4.28 39.91
CA TYR A 1010 -9.31 3.54 39.31
C TYR A 1010 -8.41 2.95 40.39
N VAL A 1011 -8.18 1.64 40.37
CA VAL A 1011 -7.32 0.96 41.38
C VAL A 1011 -5.82 1.19 41.14
N GLN A 1012 -5.43 1.68 39.95
CA GLN A 1012 -4.03 1.74 39.48
C GLN A 1012 -3.39 3.14 39.51
N ASP A 1013 -4.02 4.14 40.12
CA ASP A 1013 -3.38 5.45 40.24
C ASP A 1013 -2.25 5.40 41.27
N SER A 1014 -1.06 5.89 40.90
CA SER A 1014 0.12 5.93 41.78
C SER A 1014 -0.14 6.58 43.15
N ILE A 1015 -1.16 7.44 43.23
CA ILE A 1015 -1.63 8.11 44.45
C ILE A 1015 -2.37 7.14 45.37
N ILE A 1016 -3.04 6.10 44.87
CA ILE A 1016 -3.78 5.13 45.69
C ILE A 1016 -2.85 4.11 46.33
N ASP A 1017 -1.81 3.68 45.63
CA ASP A 1017 -0.82 2.76 46.19
C ASP A 1017 0.10 3.47 47.20
N ARG A 1018 0.33 4.77 47.01
CA ARG A 1018 1.18 5.62 47.86
C ARG A 1018 0.41 6.72 48.58
N TYR A 1019 -0.87 6.51 48.89
CA TYR A 1019 -1.76 7.54 49.45
C TYR A 1019 -1.22 8.20 50.71
N ALA A 1020 -0.47 7.45 51.52
CA ALA A 1020 0.21 7.95 52.71
C ALA A 1020 1.29 9.01 52.39
N ASP A 1021 2.01 8.89 51.28
CA ASP A 1021 3.04 9.85 50.85
C ASP A 1021 2.43 11.19 50.42
N PHE A 1022 1.15 11.18 50.07
CA PHE A 1022 0.39 12.36 49.68
C PHE A 1022 -0.46 12.94 50.83
N GLY A 1023 -0.29 12.43 52.06
CA GLY A 1023 -0.97 12.95 53.24
C GLY A 1023 -2.35 12.34 53.54
N PHE A 1024 -2.82 11.38 52.75
CA PHE A 1024 -4.07 10.66 53.02
C PHE A 1024 -3.85 9.55 54.07
N LEU A 1025 -4.88 9.29 54.88
CA LEU A 1025 -4.89 8.26 55.92
C LEU A 1025 -5.65 6.99 55.53
N GLY A 1026 -6.39 7.03 54.42
CA GLY A 1026 -7.13 5.89 53.89
C GLY A 1026 -7.53 6.08 52.43
N VAL A 1027 -8.04 5.01 51.85
CA VAL A 1027 -8.56 4.97 50.48
C VAL A 1027 -9.86 4.17 50.43
N VAL A 1028 -10.80 4.60 49.59
CA VAL A 1028 -11.98 3.84 49.20
C VAL A 1028 -12.11 3.84 47.67
N THR A 1029 -12.48 2.71 47.08
CA THR A 1029 -12.61 2.56 45.63
C THR A 1029 -14.08 2.60 45.20
N LYS A 1030 -14.41 3.36 44.16
CA LYS A 1030 -15.74 3.38 43.53
C LYS A 1030 -15.92 2.14 42.62
N PRO A 1031 -17.10 1.49 42.58
CA PRO A 1031 -18.27 1.73 43.45
C PRO A 1031 -18.02 1.22 44.88
N TYR A 1032 -18.44 1.99 45.88
CA TYR A 1032 -18.24 1.65 47.28
C TYR A 1032 -19.23 0.59 47.78
N THR A 1033 -18.81 -0.21 48.74
CA THR A 1033 -19.73 -1.00 49.58
C THR A 1033 -19.84 -0.36 50.96
N LEU A 1034 -21.01 -0.45 51.58
CA LEU A 1034 -21.26 0.07 52.93
C LEU A 1034 -20.23 -0.46 53.95
N ARG A 1035 -19.85 -1.73 53.80
CA ARG A 1035 -18.82 -2.39 54.63
C ARG A 1035 -17.45 -1.77 54.46
N LYS A 1036 -16.97 -1.60 53.22
CA LYS A 1036 -15.62 -1.07 52.98
C LYS A 1036 -15.48 0.38 53.45
N LEU A 1037 -16.57 1.15 53.29
CA LEU A 1037 -16.66 2.52 53.80
C LEU A 1037 -16.61 2.53 55.34
N SER A 1038 -17.40 1.66 56.00
CA SER A 1038 -17.41 1.50 57.47
C SER A 1038 -16.02 1.15 58.03
N GLU A 1039 -15.36 0.13 57.48
CA GLU A 1039 -14.03 -0.31 57.90
C GLU A 1039 -12.98 0.81 57.76
N THR A 1040 -13.01 1.53 56.64
CA THR A 1040 -12.03 2.58 56.35
C THR A 1040 -12.23 3.77 57.28
N LEU A 1041 -13.46 4.22 57.48
CA LEU A 1041 -13.78 5.31 58.40
C LEU A 1041 -13.42 4.95 59.83
N HIS A 1042 -13.78 3.76 60.29
CA HIS A 1042 -13.45 3.32 61.64
C HIS A 1042 -11.94 3.32 61.89
N ARG A 1043 -11.17 2.75 60.95
CA ARG A 1043 -9.71 2.74 61.00
C ARG A 1043 -9.11 4.15 61.04
N VAL A 1044 -9.53 5.03 60.14
CA VAL A 1044 -8.99 6.40 60.03
C VAL A 1044 -9.33 7.24 61.27
N LEU A 1045 -10.53 7.06 61.82
CA LEU A 1045 -10.96 7.78 63.00
C LEU A 1045 -10.26 7.29 64.28
N GLN A 1046 -9.91 6.00 64.37
CA GLN A 1046 -9.16 5.44 65.51
C GLN A 1046 -7.64 5.69 65.45
N VAL A 1047 -7.01 5.68 64.26
CA VAL A 1047 -5.57 5.96 64.11
C VAL A 1047 -5.21 7.35 64.64
N GLY A 1048 -6.14 8.30 64.58
CA GLY A 1048 -6.00 9.63 65.18
C GLY A 1048 -5.96 9.64 66.71
N GLU A 1049 -6.56 8.66 67.40
CA GLU A 1049 -6.56 8.58 68.87
C GLU A 1049 -5.25 7.99 69.45
N ARG A 1050 -4.58 7.10 68.70
CA ARG A 1050 -3.32 6.47 69.15
C ARG A 1050 -2.08 7.35 68.97
N ARG A 1051 -2.09 8.32 68.04
CA ARG A 1051 -0.90 9.09 67.66
C ARG A 1051 -0.48 10.17 68.68
N TRP A 1052 -1.31 10.47 69.68
CA TRP A 1052 -1.11 11.60 70.61
C TRP A 1052 -0.59 11.23 72.00
N ARG A 1053 -0.47 9.95 72.37
CA ARG A 1053 -0.02 9.56 73.71
C ARG A 1053 1.49 9.34 73.87
N GLU A 1054 2.28 9.24 72.81
CA GLU A 1054 3.69 8.84 72.92
C GLU A 1054 4.64 9.57 71.95
N ARG A 1055 4.89 10.87 72.11
CA ARG A 1055 6.08 11.52 71.53
C ARG A 1055 6.59 12.64 72.44
N LYS A 1056 7.67 12.36 73.20
CA LYS A 1056 8.43 13.39 73.93
C LYS A 1056 9.58 13.90 73.06
N VAL A 1057 9.71 15.22 72.97
CA VAL A 1057 10.87 15.88 72.37
C VAL A 1057 12.02 15.77 73.36
N VAL A 1058 12.99 14.89 73.10
CA VAL A 1058 14.17 14.72 73.95
C VAL A 1058 15.41 15.10 73.14
N LYS A 1059 16.20 16.06 73.66
CA LYS A 1059 17.52 16.43 73.15
C LYS A 1059 18.60 15.70 73.95
N LEU A 1060 19.27 14.75 73.32
CA LEU A 1060 20.39 13.98 73.85
C LEU A 1060 21.51 13.91 72.81
N PRO A 1061 22.78 13.87 73.23
CA PRO A 1061 23.88 13.58 72.33
C PRO A 1061 23.69 12.19 71.72
N VAL A 1062 23.93 12.09 70.41
CA VAL A 1062 23.80 10.84 69.68
C VAL A 1062 24.95 10.70 68.69
N THR A 1063 25.52 9.50 68.65
CA THR A 1063 26.57 9.10 67.72
C THR A 1063 26.01 8.03 66.79
N VAL A 1064 26.10 8.25 65.49
CA VAL A 1064 25.66 7.32 64.45
C VAL A 1064 26.89 6.78 63.74
N GLU A 1065 27.21 5.50 63.97
CA GLU A 1065 28.35 4.81 63.39
C GLU A 1065 27.93 4.06 62.13
N THR A 1066 28.67 4.27 61.05
CA THR A 1066 28.44 3.63 59.75
C THR A 1066 29.76 3.09 59.19
N GLY A 1067 30.01 1.78 59.29
CA GLY A 1067 31.30 1.19 58.92
C GLY A 1067 32.46 1.87 59.67
N ASP A 1068 33.39 2.48 58.93
CA ASP A 1068 34.59 3.14 59.49
C ASP A 1068 34.37 4.62 59.90
N ARG A 1069 33.14 5.13 59.87
CA ARG A 1069 32.81 6.54 60.12
C ARG A 1069 31.85 6.71 61.30
N SER A 1070 32.07 7.72 62.13
CA SER A 1070 31.16 8.09 63.23
C SER A 1070 30.66 9.52 63.07
N VAL A 1071 29.34 9.67 63.06
CA VAL A 1071 28.66 10.94 62.85
C VAL A 1071 28.00 11.38 64.15
N HIS A 1072 28.42 12.53 64.68
CA HIS A 1072 27.94 13.05 65.95
C HIS A 1072 26.84 14.09 65.74
N GLY A 1073 25.78 14.01 66.54
CA GLY A 1073 24.63 14.90 66.45
C GLY A 1073 23.83 14.97 67.75
N GLU A 1074 22.64 15.57 67.65
CA GLU A 1074 21.66 15.62 68.74
C GLU A 1074 20.35 14.99 68.32
N THR A 1075 19.70 14.27 69.23
CA THR A 1075 18.34 13.77 69.02
C THR A 1075 17.36 14.95 68.97
N LYS A 1076 16.52 14.98 67.93
CA LYS A 1076 15.39 15.89 67.80
C LYS A 1076 14.10 15.25 68.31
N ASN A 1077 13.96 13.94 68.09
CA ASN A 1077 12.88 13.10 68.61
C ASN A 1077 13.44 11.69 68.85
N LEU A 1078 12.96 11.01 69.89
CA LEU A 1078 13.39 9.67 70.25
C LEU A 1078 12.16 8.83 70.63
N SER A 1079 12.07 7.61 70.11
CA SER A 1079 11.14 6.56 70.55
C SER A 1079 11.82 5.20 70.52
N THR A 1080 11.16 4.17 71.07
CA THR A 1080 11.62 2.78 70.98
C THR A 1080 11.71 2.25 69.55
N ALA A 1081 11.00 2.86 68.60
CA ALA A 1081 11.00 2.44 67.20
C ALA A 1081 12.05 3.17 66.34
N GLY A 1082 12.67 4.24 66.84
CA GLY A 1082 13.64 5.00 66.07
C GLY A 1082 13.97 6.38 66.64
N VAL A 1083 14.91 7.05 65.98
CA VAL A 1083 15.43 8.34 66.40
C VAL A 1083 15.56 9.28 65.21
N LEU A 1084 15.26 10.54 65.46
CA LEU A 1084 15.51 11.64 64.54
C LEU A 1084 16.76 12.38 65.01
N VAL A 1085 17.81 12.38 64.21
CA VAL A 1085 19.12 12.96 64.53
C VAL A 1085 19.34 14.23 63.72
N ASN A 1086 19.80 15.29 64.38
CA ASN A 1086 20.35 16.45 63.70
C ASN A 1086 21.88 16.33 63.67
N SER A 1087 22.43 16.11 62.48
CA SER A 1087 23.85 15.86 62.21
C SER A 1087 24.48 17.01 61.42
N ARG A 1088 25.80 17.17 61.46
CA ARG A 1088 26.55 18.09 60.57
C ARG A 1088 27.03 17.43 59.27
N GLU A 1089 27.01 16.10 59.21
CA GLU A 1089 27.43 15.32 58.05
C GLU A 1089 26.25 14.55 57.44
N PRO A 1090 26.21 14.40 56.10
CA PRO A 1090 25.20 13.59 55.43
C PRO A 1090 25.38 12.10 55.73
N LEU A 1091 24.25 11.41 55.86
CA LEU A 1091 24.17 9.95 55.93
C LEU A 1091 23.31 9.47 54.75
N GLU A 1092 23.71 8.36 54.13
CA GLU A 1092 23.02 7.83 52.94
C GLU A 1092 21.75 7.05 53.34
N PRO A 1093 20.64 7.16 52.58
CA PRO A 1093 19.44 6.34 52.79
C PRO A 1093 19.74 4.83 52.68
N GLU A 1094 19.00 4.03 53.44
CA GLU A 1094 19.15 2.57 53.56
C GLU A 1094 20.49 2.07 54.13
N GLN A 1095 21.37 2.98 54.56
CA GLN A 1095 22.63 2.62 55.19
C GLN A 1095 22.39 1.99 56.57
N PRO A 1096 22.98 0.80 56.86
CA PRO A 1096 22.95 0.22 58.19
C PRO A 1096 23.86 1.02 59.12
N VAL A 1097 23.35 1.32 60.31
CA VAL A 1097 24.01 2.19 61.27
C VAL A 1097 23.88 1.62 62.68
N ARG A 1098 24.86 1.90 63.52
CA ARG A 1098 24.73 1.73 64.98
C ARG A 1098 24.54 3.11 65.59
N VAL A 1099 23.49 3.27 66.38
CA VAL A 1099 23.16 4.54 67.03
C VAL A 1099 23.38 4.44 68.52
N THR A 1100 24.31 5.22 69.05
CA THR A 1100 24.61 5.33 70.47
C THR A 1100 24.06 6.64 71.02
N ILE A 1101 23.10 6.57 71.94
CA ILE A 1101 22.47 7.72 72.58
C ILE A 1101 22.99 7.85 74.01
N GLN A 1102 23.53 9.01 74.37
CA GLN A 1102 24.04 9.27 75.71
C GLN A 1102 22.96 9.89 76.60
N GLY A 1103 22.65 9.21 77.71
CA GLY A 1103 21.78 9.68 78.78
C GLY A 1103 22.51 10.50 79.84
N ALA A 1104 21.79 10.91 80.89
CA ALA A 1104 22.40 11.57 82.04
C ALA A 1104 23.13 10.55 82.94
N GLY A 1105 24.36 10.86 83.37
CA GLY A 1105 25.11 10.04 84.33
C GLY A 1105 25.88 8.86 83.76
N ASP A 1106 26.56 9.04 82.61
CA ASP A 1106 27.45 8.04 81.97
C ASP A 1106 26.76 6.77 81.41
N ARG A 1107 25.43 6.76 81.33
CA ARG A 1107 24.66 5.69 80.66
C ARG A 1107 24.50 5.97 79.17
N SER A 1108 24.89 5.01 78.33
CA SER A 1108 24.70 5.08 76.87
C SER A 1108 24.01 3.84 76.35
N VAL A 1109 23.01 4.01 75.48
CA VAL A 1109 22.30 2.90 74.83
C VAL A 1109 22.71 2.85 73.36
N SER A 1110 23.13 1.68 72.89
CA SER A 1110 23.55 1.46 71.51
C SER A 1110 22.62 0.51 70.80
N VAL A 1111 22.00 0.95 69.71
CA VAL A 1111 21.00 0.18 68.95
C VAL A 1111 21.34 0.18 67.48
N THR A 1112 21.26 -0.98 66.84
CA THR A 1112 21.41 -1.07 65.39
C THR A 1112 20.12 -0.64 64.70
N GLY A 1113 20.27 0.01 63.56
CA GLY A 1113 19.14 0.44 62.75
C GLY A 1113 19.56 0.78 61.34
N ARG A 1114 18.63 1.36 60.60
CA ARG A 1114 18.83 1.78 59.23
C ARG A 1114 18.38 3.21 59.02
N VAL A 1115 19.16 3.98 58.26
CA VAL A 1115 18.76 5.33 57.85
C VAL A 1115 17.58 5.19 56.89
N VAL A 1116 16.41 5.67 57.29
CA VAL A 1116 15.19 5.61 56.45
C VAL A 1116 15.15 6.79 55.48
N TRP A 1117 15.64 7.94 55.93
CA TRP A 1117 15.75 9.14 55.10
C TRP A 1117 16.74 10.14 55.71
N ALA A 1118 17.35 10.96 54.86
CA ALA A 1118 18.17 12.08 55.26
C ALA A 1118 17.79 13.32 54.43
N ARG A 1119 17.64 14.48 55.07
CA ARG A 1119 17.31 15.74 54.40
C ARG A 1119 18.19 16.87 54.90
N VAL A 1120 18.68 17.70 53.98
CA VAL A 1120 19.40 18.93 54.34
C VAL A 1120 18.41 19.92 54.97
N SER A 1121 18.71 20.35 56.19
CA SER A 1121 17.96 21.38 56.91
C SER A 1121 18.76 22.68 56.89
N ASN A 1122 18.27 23.68 56.15
CA ASN A 1122 18.75 25.06 56.24
C ASN A 1122 18.10 25.72 57.47
N ALA A 1123 18.57 25.37 58.66
CA ALA A 1123 18.17 26.04 59.89
C ALA A 1123 19.37 26.81 60.44
N ASN A 1124 19.29 28.15 60.33
CA ASN A 1124 20.10 29.16 61.02
C ASN A 1124 21.59 29.22 60.70
N GLY A 1125 21.96 30.02 59.68
CA GLY A 1125 23.07 30.99 59.69
C GLY A 1125 24.52 30.55 59.94
N ASN A 1126 24.79 29.33 60.41
CA ASN A 1126 26.12 28.82 60.76
C ASN A 1126 26.17 27.30 60.47
N GLY A 1127 26.38 26.94 59.20
CA GLY A 1127 26.68 25.57 58.76
C GLY A 1127 25.49 24.76 58.22
N ARG A 1128 25.76 23.86 57.25
CA ARG A 1128 24.79 22.89 56.73
C ARG A 1128 24.50 21.84 57.80
N SER A 1129 23.24 21.68 58.20
CA SER A 1129 22.81 20.60 59.10
C SER A 1129 21.95 19.59 58.33
N HIS A 1130 22.09 18.31 58.66
CA HIS A 1130 21.42 17.18 58.04
C HIS A 1130 20.48 16.56 59.07
N LEU A 1131 19.19 16.53 58.77
CA LEU A 1131 18.19 15.85 59.58
C LEU A 1131 18.06 14.41 59.07
N VAL A 1132 18.36 13.44 59.93
CA VAL A 1132 18.45 12.02 59.56
C VAL A 1132 17.47 11.22 60.41
N GLY A 1133 16.56 10.50 59.76
CA GLY A 1133 15.66 9.56 60.42
C GLY A 1133 16.25 8.16 60.41
N VAL A 1134 16.50 7.59 61.60
CA VAL A 1134 16.96 6.21 61.76
C VAL A 1134 15.86 5.38 62.41
N ARG A 1135 15.54 4.23 61.80
CA ARG A 1135 14.63 3.23 62.37
C ARG A 1135 15.46 2.11 63.00
N PHE A 1136 15.15 1.75 64.23
CA PHE A 1136 15.84 0.67 64.94
C PHE A 1136 15.38 -0.71 64.44
N ASP A 1137 16.29 -1.68 64.46
CA ASP A 1137 15.98 -3.07 64.14
C ASP A 1137 15.22 -3.73 65.31
N LYS A 1138 14.28 -4.62 65.01
CA LYS A 1138 13.34 -5.19 66.00
C LYS A 1138 13.97 -6.22 66.97
N ASP A 1139 15.21 -6.64 66.76
CA ASP A 1139 15.81 -7.81 67.44
C ASP A 1139 16.65 -7.47 68.70
N SER A 1140 16.38 -6.36 69.39
CA SER A 1140 17.15 -5.97 70.58
C SER A 1140 16.25 -5.66 71.79
N GLY A 1141 15.66 -6.69 72.39
CA GLY A 1141 14.78 -6.56 73.56
C GLY A 1141 15.41 -5.80 74.74
N GLU A 1142 16.69 -6.05 75.06
CA GLU A 1142 17.41 -5.32 76.12
C GLU A 1142 17.58 -3.83 75.80
N ALA A 1143 17.82 -3.49 74.53
CA ALA A 1143 17.98 -2.10 74.11
C ALA A 1143 16.65 -1.33 74.14
N GLU A 1144 15.52 -2.00 73.87
CA GLU A 1144 14.19 -1.39 73.95
C GLU A 1144 13.84 -0.99 75.40
N ASP A 1145 14.14 -1.85 76.37
CA ASP A 1145 13.92 -1.58 77.80
C ASP A 1145 14.82 -0.46 78.31
N GLU A 1146 16.10 -0.43 77.90
CA GLU A 1146 17.00 0.68 78.25
C GLU A 1146 16.59 2.01 77.60
N LEU A 1147 16.08 1.98 76.36
CA LEU A 1147 15.52 3.17 75.70
C LEU A 1147 14.26 3.68 76.41
N ARG A 1148 13.38 2.78 76.88
CA ARG A 1148 12.22 3.15 77.70
C ARG A 1148 12.66 3.83 78.99
N ALA A 1149 13.63 3.26 79.71
CA ALA A 1149 14.17 3.85 80.93
C ALA A 1149 14.78 5.25 80.69
N LEU A 1150 15.45 5.45 79.55
CA LEU A 1150 16.01 6.73 79.13
C LEU A 1150 14.95 7.79 78.80
N LEU A 1151 13.83 7.38 78.21
CA LEU A 1151 12.67 8.24 77.92
C LEU A 1151 11.86 8.58 79.18
N GLU A 1152 11.90 7.72 80.20
CA GLU A 1152 11.28 7.93 81.52
C GLU A 1152 12.11 8.86 82.41
N GLN A 1153 13.44 8.81 82.39
CA GLN A 1153 14.32 9.69 83.21
C GLN A 1153 14.22 11.20 82.91
N LYS A 1154 13.67 11.59 81.76
CA LYS A 1154 13.41 13.01 81.38
C LYS A 1154 11.91 13.37 81.37
N SER A 1155 11.03 12.50 81.89
CA SER A 1155 9.68 12.88 82.34
C SER A 1155 9.76 13.66 83.64
#